data_AF-A0A8H7V5E7-F1
#
_entry.id   AF-A0A8H7V5E7-F1
#
_cell.length_a   1.000
_cell.length_b   1.000
_cell.length_c   1.000
_cell.angle_alpha   90.00
_cell.angle_beta   90.00
_cell.angle_gamma   90.00
#
_symmetry.space_group_name_H-M   'P 1'
#
loop_
_entity.id
_entity.type
_entity.pdbx_description
1 polymer ?
#
loop_
_entity_poly.entity_id
_entity_poly.type
_entity_poly.pdbx_seq_one_letter_code
_entity_poly.pdbx_strand_id
1 'polypeptide(L)'
;MIFGNRKFISLATVATTAATLLSISAVHATSFLEKPSIVTYWGQNSRGTSDSQKNLAAYCDDRSDVLIMSFVLDFSDGNLPSINLANGCEGSTFPGTELLKCANVTADIKTCQDKGKTILMSLGGANGVYGFSNDADAEAFADTLWGIFGAGNSDTRPFGDSVIDGFDLDIEGGGSTGYVAMIKRLRKHFATDSSKNYYITGAPQCPYPDAMLGTTLDAVEFDAVNVQFYNNYCSTTSSSFNFETWDTWAKETSPNSNVKILLGVPGSNAAAGSGYVSYGSLEPVIQELYSTYSSFGGVTLWDASASYENKDVLPNYQAAVASLVHGLSDGDDETTISTTKKSTESTKTTSHYKSTSISVPNSEFTTATTGSNKSSRTRKSSKTKLTKPTSIILETTKAISDRTKPSKTTLSKTKAIKGKSTKSKSTMSKHTMSRSTKTRSTKGKPSQSKHAITNTKSTKTLTSTSFESTNSPISCVTSASKCTIEGQVACSGNSFATCNNSKWVLRSCPSSLTCFSTTDGSSIYCGQGTSGGTCPNAKSSLLVEATSFATTSKKASFVGPTAKPYKSGRIIAQFSVVKSTSGSFEAVINARRLDQISFGNTVTVTFKVADNVKVTSVSEGKVTQAGNQVKIQYRGGGSGKTMVAIMGIEGKITSSDIFVAPNSSSMKFSS
;
A
#
# COMPACT_ATOMS: atom_id res chain seq x y z
N MET A 1 95.96 -10.09 -6.31
CA MET A 1 96.16 -11.11 -7.36
C MET A 1 94.90 -11.15 -8.24
N ILE A 2 95.06 -11.11 -9.57
CA ILE A 2 94.68 -12.20 -10.52
C ILE A 2 93.14 -12.36 -10.62
N PHE A 3 92.49 -11.80 -11.64
CA PHE A 3 92.06 -12.43 -12.93
C PHE A 3 91.08 -13.61 -12.74
N GLY A 4 89.99 -13.76 -13.52
CA GLY A 4 89.37 -12.98 -14.61
C GLY A 4 87.88 -13.34 -14.71
N ASN A 5 86.96 -12.64 -15.39
CA ASN A 5 86.94 -12.02 -16.73
C ASN A 5 86.76 -13.01 -17.91
N ARG A 6 85.51 -13.36 -18.22
CA ARG A 6 84.90 -13.79 -19.51
C ARG A 6 83.41 -14.07 -19.25
N LYS A 7 82.46 -13.13 -19.47
CA LYS A 7 81.86 -12.70 -20.75
C LYS A 7 81.39 -13.85 -21.65
N PHE A 8 80.08 -13.90 -21.89
CA PHE A 8 79.49 -13.81 -23.24
C PHE A 8 78.15 -13.05 -23.19
N ILE A 9 77.59 -12.77 -24.37
CA ILE A 9 76.57 -11.74 -24.68
C ILE A 9 75.33 -12.50 -25.23
N SER A 10 74.06 -12.11 -24.98
CA SER A 10 73.37 -11.10 -25.80
C SER A 10 71.97 -10.67 -25.32
N LEU A 11 71.66 -9.41 -25.64
CA LEU A 11 70.37 -8.72 -25.82
C LEU A 11 69.07 -9.30 -25.20
N ALA A 12 68.45 -8.46 -24.35
CA ALA A 12 67.00 -8.25 -24.32
C ALA A 12 66.71 -6.73 -24.25
N THR A 13 65.63 -6.28 -24.89
CA THR A 13 65.31 -4.85 -25.13
C THR A 13 64.96 -4.06 -23.87
N VAL A 14 65.37 -2.79 -23.82
CA VAL A 14 64.85 -1.79 -22.87
C VAL A 14 63.43 -1.40 -23.29
N ALA A 15 62.48 -1.45 -22.36
CA ALA A 15 61.14 -0.88 -22.50
C ALA A 15 60.85 0.04 -21.31
N THR A 16 60.78 1.35 -21.55
CA THR A 16 60.50 2.35 -20.51
C THR A 16 59.00 2.51 -20.30
N THR A 17 58.45 1.86 -19.27
CA THR A 17 57.06 2.06 -18.84
C THR A 17 56.93 3.32 -17.98
N ALA A 18 56.39 4.40 -18.54
CA ALA A 18 55.95 5.56 -17.76
C ALA A 18 54.63 5.24 -17.05
N ALA A 19 54.67 5.13 -15.72
CA ALA A 19 53.48 4.88 -14.91
C ALA A 19 52.74 6.19 -14.61
N THR A 20 51.81 6.59 -15.49
CA THR A 20 50.87 7.67 -15.20
C THR A 20 49.87 7.21 -14.14
N LEU A 21 50.00 7.76 -12.92
CA LEU A 21 49.00 7.64 -11.86
C LEU A 21 47.71 8.36 -12.28
N LEU A 22 46.75 7.60 -12.82
CA LEU A 22 45.36 8.03 -12.92
C LEU A 22 44.75 8.00 -11.52
N SER A 23 44.92 9.10 -10.79
CA SER A 23 44.12 9.39 -9.59
C SER A 23 42.68 9.63 -10.02
N ILE A 24 41.89 8.55 -10.08
CA ILE A 24 40.44 8.64 -10.23
C ILE A 24 39.92 9.30 -8.96
N SER A 25 39.64 10.60 -9.03
CA SER A 25 38.86 11.29 -8.01
C SER A 25 37.46 10.68 -8.02
N ALA A 26 37.25 9.67 -7.17
CA ALA A 26 35.92 9.15 -6.87
C ALA A 26 35.13 10.30 -6.24
N VAL A 27 34.33 10.99 -7.07
CA VAL A 27 33.36 11.97 -6.62
C VAL A 27 32.37 11.19 -5.77
N HIS A 28 32.59 11.23 -4.45
CA HIS A 28 31.59 10.77 -3.50
C HIS A 28 30.44 11.75 -3.62
N ALA A 29 29.40 11.35 -4.34
CA ALA A 29 28.14 12.07 -4.34
C ALA A 29 27.69 12.16 -2.88
N THR A 30 27.63 13.38 -2.35
CA THR A 30 27.09 13.69 -1.02
C THR A 30 25.74 13.01 -0.89
N SER A 31 25.55 12.17 0.13
CA SER A 31 24.31 11.41 0.26
C SER A 31 23.12 12.35 0.34
N PHE A 32 22.00 11.99 -0.28
CA PHE A 32 20.75 12.78 -0.20
C PHE A 32 20.20 12.90 1.24
N LEU A 33 20.80 12.19 2.20
CA LEU A 33 20.53 12.25 3.63
C LEU A 33 21.31 13.36 4.36
N GLU A 34 22.39 13.89 3.77
CA GLU A 34 23.28 14.88 4.39
C GLU A 34 22.66 16.28 4.43
N LYS A 35 21.75 16.60 3.50
CA LYS A 35 21.05 17.89 3.40
C LYS A 35 19.63 17.73 2.85
N PRO A 36 18.73 18.72 3.01
CA PRO A 36 17.40 18.69 2.42
C PRO A 36 17.46 18.43 0.91
N SER A 37 16.72 17.41 0.45
CA SER A 37 16.79 16.90 -0.92
C SER A 37 15.40 16.78 -1.55
N ILE A 38 15.34 16.74 -2.88
CA ILE A 38 14.12 16.45 -3.63
C ILE A 38 14.07 14.98 -4.03
N VAL A 39 13.07 14.28 -3.49
CA VAL A 39 12.70 12.93 -3.91
C VAL A 39 11.52 13.05 -4.88
N THR A 40 11.55 12.34 -6.00
CA THR A 40 10.48 12.41 -7.01
C THR A 40 10.10 11.02 -7.51
N TYR A 41 8.81 10.70 -7.43
CA TYR A 41 8.28 9.46 -7.99
C TYR A 41 8.20 9.55 -9.52
N TRP A 42 8.50 8.45 -10.21
CA TRP A 42 8.41 8.32 -11.67
C TRP A 42 7.94 6.90 -12.03
N GLY A 43 7.07 6.78 -13.03
CA GLY A 43 6.64 5.48 -13.56
C GLY A 43 5.13 5.24 -13.56
N GLN A 44 4.30 6.03 -12.89
CA GLN A 44 2.83 5.86 -12.96
C GLN A 44 2.09 6.92 -13.80
N ASN A 45 2.81 7.95 -14.26
CA ASN A 45 2.26 9.02 -15.09
C ASN A 45 0.97 9.64 -14.50
N SER A 46 1.04 10.10 -13.24
CA SER A 46 -0.12 10.61 -12.49
C SER A 46 -0.85 11.77 -13.19
N ARG A 47 -0.15 12.50 -14.07
CA ARG A 47 -0.69 13.57 -14.93
C ARG A 47 -1.73 13.11 -15.97
N GLY A 48 -1.69 11.84 -16.36
CA GLY A 48 -2.76 11.17 -17.11
C GLY A 48 -2.88 11.53 -18.60
N THR A 49 -1.79 11.91 -19.27
CA THR A 49 -1.74 12.05 -20.75
C THR A 49 -0.62 11.19 -21.33
N SER A 50 -0.71 10.80 -22.61
CA SER A 50 0.26 9.88 -23.24
C SER A 50 1.72 10.37 -23.21
N ASP A 51 1.91 11.69 -23.20
CA ASP A 51 3.20 12.33 -23.47
C ASP A 51 3.77 13.07 -22.23
N SER A 52 3.03 13.11 -21.11
CA SER A 52 3.42 13.90 -19.92
C SER A 52 4.49 13.23 -19.05
N GLN A 53 4.49 11.88 -18.97
CA GLN A 53 5.63 11.13 -18.47
C GLN A 53 6.61 10.86 -19.61
N LYS A 54 7.83 11.37 -19.45
CA LYS A 54 8.97 11.13 -20.33
C LYS A 54 9.80 9.93 -19.84
N ASN A 55 10.82 9.55 -20.61
CA ASN A 55 11.92 8.69 -20.16
C ASN A 55 12.53 9.19 -18.83
N LEU A 56 13.04 8.28 -18.01
CA LEU A 56 13.58 8.57 -16.66
C LEU A 56 14.73 9.58 -16.73
N ALA A 57 15.63 9.45 -17.70
CA ALA A 57 16.77 10.35 -17.88
C ALA A 57 16.39 11.82 -18.15
N ALA A 58 15.14 12.10 -18.56
CA ALA A 58 14.64 13.46 -18.77
C ALA A 58 14.28 14.19 -17.45
N TYR A 59 14.24 13.47 -16.34
CA TYR A 59 14.03 13.99 -14.98
C TYR A 59 15.31 13.99 -14.13
N CYS A 60 16.39 13.45 -14.69
CA CYS A 60 17.73 13.49 -14.11
C CYS A 60 18.41 14.81 -14.46
N ASP A 61 17.77 15.91 -14.06
CA ASP A 61 18.29 17.28 -14.04
C ASP A 61 18.52 17.73 -12.58
N ASP A 62 18.86 19.00 -12.38
CA ASP A 62 19.19 19.54 -11.06
C ASP A 62 17.94 19.86 -10.21
N ARG A 63 16.80 19.20 -10.48
CA ARG A 63 15.52 19.40 -9.77
C ARG A 63 15.01 18.15 -9.06
N SER A 64 15.73 17.03 -9.18
CA SER A 64 15.49 15.78 -8.45
C SER A 64 16.84 15.23 -8.00
N ASP A 65 16.95 14.77 -6.76
CA ASP A 65 18.18 14.17 -6.22
C ASP A 65 18.02 12.65 -6.08
N VAL A 66 16.80 12.22 -5.74
CA VAL A 66 16.37 10.83 -5.75
C VAL A 66 15.20 10.68 -6.73
N LEU A 67 15.26 9.66 -7.59
CA LEU A 67 14.15 9.26 -8.43
C LEU A 67 13.70 7.85 -8.05
N ILE A 68 12.43 7.72 -7.70
CA ILE A 68 11.84 6.47 -7.25
C ILE A 68 10.99 5.88 -8.39
N MET A 69 11.40 4.72 -8.90
CA MET A 69 10.74 4.01 -9.99
C MET A 69 9.53 3.21 -9.48
N SER A 70 8.34 3.57 -9.95
CA SER A 70 7.05 3.11 -9.45
C SER A 70 6.27 2.34 -10.52
N PHE A 71 6.05 1.02 -10.40
CA PHE A 71 6.26 0.15 -9.23
C PHE A 71 6.50 -1.32 -9.59
N VAL A 72 7.03 -2.07 -8.62
CA VAL A 72 6.74 -3.50 -8.43
C VAL A 72 5.30 -3.62 -7.88
N LEU A 73 4.34 -3.99 -8.75
CA LEU A 73 2.88 -3.93 -8.46
C LEU A 73 2.26 -5.22 -7.94
N ASP A 74 2.87 -6.39 -8.18
CA ASP A 74 2.44 -7.67 -7.61
C ASP A 74 3.67 -8.52 -7.28
N PHE A 75 3.63 -9.11 -6.08
CA PHE A 75 4.63 -10.00 -5.49
C PHE A 75 3.98 -11.01 -4.53
N SER A 76 2.67 -11.26 -4.71
CA SER A 76 1.82 -12.02 -3.77
C SER A 76 1.99 -13.55 -3.81
N ASP A 77 2.82 -14.08 -4.71
CA ASP A 77 3.03 -15.53 -4.90
C ASP A 77 4.47 -16.01 -4.62
N GLY A 78 5.38 -15.08 -4.27
CA GLY A 78 6.79 -15.37 -3.98
C GLY A 78 7.68 -15.63 -5.20
N ASN A 79 7.17 -15.48 -6.43
CA ASN A 79 7.93 -15.69 -7.66
C ASN A 79 8.57 -14.37 -8.18
N LEU A 80 8.90 -14.31 -9.47
CA LEU A 80 9.29 -13.08 -10.15
C LEU A 80 8.11 -12.08 -10.13
N PRO A 81 8.35 -10.80 -9.77
CA PRO A 81 7.27 -9.83 -9.64
C PRO A 81 6.63 -9.42 -10.97
N SER A 82 5.46 -8.80 -10.89
CA SER A 82 4.95 -7.94 -11.96
C SER A 82 5.40 -6.50 -11.73
N ILE A 83 6.05 -5.90 -12.74
CA ILE A 83 6.39 -4.46 -12.73
C ILE A 83 5.50 -3.68 -13.70
N ASN A 84 5.29 -2.40 -13.42
CA ASN A 84 4.61 -1.47 -14.32
C ASN A 84 5.25 -0.10 -14.17
N LEU A 85 5.74 0.48 -15.28
CA LEU A 85 6.28 1.85 -15.33
C LEU A 85 5.47 2.71 -16.32
N ALA A 86 4.17 2.41 -16.47
CA ALA A 86 3.27 3.01 -17.46
C ALA A 86 3.92 3.05 -18.86
N ASN A 87 3.85 4.19 -19.56
CA ASN A 87 4.52 4.42 -20.85
C ASN A 87 6.07 4.48 -20.75
N GLY A 88 6.64 4.48 -19.53
CA GLY A 88 8.08 4.46 -19.28
C GLY A 88 8.72 3.08 -19.47
N CYS A 89 7.94 2.00 -19.51
CA CYS A 89 8.42 0.68 -19.96
C CYS A 89 7.29 -0.08 -20.67
N GLU A 90 7.33 -0.07 -22.00
CA GLU A 90 6.45 -0.85 -22.87
C GLU A 90 7.31 -1.86 -23.65
N GLY A 91 6.97 -3.17 -23.57
CA GLY A 91 7.81 -4.20 -24.20
C GLY A 91 7.37 -5.64 -23.93
N SER A 92 8.18 -6.58 -24.37
CA SER A 92 8.01 -8.02 -24.13
C SER A 92 8.45 -8.43 -22.72
N THR A 93 7.89 -9.51 -22.17
CA THR A 93 8.35 -10.12 -20.92
C THR A 93 9.57 -11.04 -21.10
N PHE A 94 10.12 -11.58 -20.00
CA PHE A 94 11.01 -12.74 -20.05
C PHE A 94 10.21 -14.02 -20.39
N PRO A 95 10.76 -14.95 -21.20
CA PRO A 95 10.03 -16.12 -21.66
C PRO A 95 9.48 -16.96 -20.50
N GLY A 96 8.17 -17.24 -20.50
CA GLY A 96 7.51 -17.99 -19.43
C GLY A 96 7.19 -17.16 -18.17
N THR A 97 7.26 -15.82 -18.23
CA THR A 97 7.02 -14.92 -17.09
C THR A 97 6.16 -13.73 -17.49
N GLU A 98 5.59 -13.04 -16.49
CA GLU A 98 4.93 -11.73 -16.66
C GLU A 98 5.89 -10.54 -16.43
N LEU A 99 7.17 -10.79 -16.15
CA LEU A 99 8.16 -9.76 -15.82
C LEU A 99 8.64 -9.05 -17.10
N LEU A 100 8.43 -7.74 -17.20
CA LEU A 100 8.79 -6.92 -18.37
C LEU A 100 10.31 -6.75 -18.56
N LYS A 101 10.72 -6.51 -19.81
CA LYS A 101 12.08 -6.08 -20.19
C LYS A 101 12.08 -4.59 -20.50
N CYS A 102 12.76 -3.80 -19.67
CA CYS A 102 12.81 -2.34 -19.73
C CYS A 102 14.18 -1.87 -20.24
N ALA A 103 14.50 -2.24 -21.48
CA ALA A 103 15.81 -1.96 -22.11
C ALA A 103 16.10 -0.46 -22.29
N ASN A 104 15.07 0.38 -22.41
CA ASN A 104 15.19 1.84 -22.39
C ASN A 104 15.60 2.34 -20.99
N VAL A 105 14.90 1.88 -19.95
CA VAL A 105 15.15 2.28 -18.54
C VAL A 105 16.56 1.86 -18.09
N THR A 106 17.10 0.76 -18.64
CA THR A 106 18.48 0.31 -18.42
C THR A 106 19.52 1.42 -18.63
N ALA A 107 19.45 2.13 -19.76
CA ALA A 107 20.37 3.22 -20.10
C ALA A 107 20.08 4.50 -19.30
N ASP A 108 18.80 4.77 -19.02
CA ASP A 108 18.39 5.92 -18.23
C ASP A 108 18.96 5.85 -16.80
N ILE A 109 18.83 4.71 -16.11
CA ILE A 109 19.34 4.52 -14.73
C ILE A 109 20.81 4.94 -14.62
N LYS A 110 21.66 4.44 -15.53
CA LYS A 110 23.09 4.79 -15.61
C LYS A 110 23.29 6.29 -15.87
N THR A 111 22.57 6.85 -16.85
CA THR A 111 22.60 8.30 -17.17
C THR A 111 22.25 9.19 -15.97
N CYS A 112 21.49 8.68 -15.00
CA CYS A 112 21.13 9.37 -13.77
C CYS A 112 22.18 9.17 -12.66
N GLN A 113 22.68 7.95 -12.49
CA GLN A 113 23.76 7.64 -11.55
C GLN A 113 25.07 8.36 -11.91
N ASP A 114 25.39 8.48 -13.21
CA ASP A 114 26.50 9.28 -13.75
C ASP A 114 26.36 10.79 -13.43
N LYS A 115 25.16 11.25 -13.08
CA LYS A 115 24.86 12.61 -12.60
C LYS A 115 24.68 12.69 -11.08
N GLY A 116 25.11 11.65 -10.35
CA GLY A 116 25.01 11.58 -8.88
C GLY A 116 23.58 11.42 -8.34
N LYS A 117 22.62 11.02 -9.17
CA LYS A 117 21.21 10.85 -8.74
C LYS A 117 20.98 9.45 -8.20
N THR A 118 20.32 9.36 -7.05
CA THR A 118 19.98 8.08 -6.40
C THR A 118 18.74 7.49 -7.06
N ILE A 119 18.81 6.24 -7.53
CA ILE A 119 17.69 5.54 -8.19
C ILE A 119 17.18 4.40 -7.33
N LEU A 120 15.94 4.50 -6.85
CA LEU A 120 15.28 3.47 -6.05
C LEU A 120 14.20 2.76 -6.87
N MET A 121 13.90 1.49 -6.56
CA MET A 121 12.71 0.79 -7.08
C MET A 121 11.67 0.65 -5.97
N SER A 122 10.46 1.18 -6.19
CA SER A 122 9.37 1.11 -5.20
C SER A 122 8.50 -0.13 -5.34
N LEU A 123 8.15 -0.71 -4.20
CA LEU A 123 7.24 -1.83 -4.06
C LEU A 123 5.88 -1.32 -3.58
N GLY A 124 4.82 -1.73 -4.27
CA GLY A 124 3.44 -1.56 -3.82
C GLY A 124 2.62 -0.56 -4.65
N GLY A 125 2.43 0.63 -4.10
CA GLY A 125 1.50 1.68 -4.55
C GLY A 125 0.02 1.29 -4.47
N ALA A 126 -0.85 2.19 -4.93
CA ALA A 126 -2.31 2.14 -4.81
C ALA A 126 -3.02 0.93 -5.46
N ASN A 127 -2.29 -0.05 -6.00
CA ASN A 127 -2.83 -1.35 -6.37
C ASN A 127 -3.31 -2.15 -5.14
N GLY A 128 -2.64 -2.00 -3.99
CA GLY A 128 -3.03 -2.55 -2.68
C GLY A 128 -3.16 -4.08 -2.60
N VAL A 129 -2.73 -4.81 -3.63
CA VAL A 129 -2.89 -6.27 -3.79
C VAL A 129 -1.52 -6.87 -4.09
N TYR A 130 -0.82 -7.14 -2.99
CA TYR A 130 0.55 -7.68 -2.90
C TYR A 130 0.78 -8.09 -1.44
N GLY A 131 2.03 -8.26 -1.00
CA GLY A 131 2.37 -8.67 0.37
C GLY A 131 2.51 -10.18 0.52
N PHE A 132 3.11 -10.60 1.63
CA PHE A 132 3.61 -11.96 1.83
C PHE A 132 2.68 -12.82 2.68
N SER A 133 2.70 -14.15 2.51
CA SER A 133 2.08 -15.05 3.50
C SER A 133 2.90 -15.13 4.77
N ASN A 134 4.24 -15.04 4.69
CA ASN A 134 5.11 -15.02 5.86
C ASN A 134 6.51 -14.46 5.59
N ASP A 135 7.26 -14.28 6.67
CA ASP A 135 8.65 -13.81 6.68
C ASP A 135 9.59 -14.61 5.77
N ALA A 136 9.41 -15.93 5.61
CA ALA A 136 10.28 -16.72 4.74
C ALA A 136 10.01 -16.49 3.24
N ASP A 137 8.76 -16.19 2.86
CA ASP A 137 8.45 -15.77 1.48
C ASP A 137 9.03 -14.37 1.23
N ALA A 138 9.03 -13.52 2.25
CA ALA A 138 9.61 -12.18 2.22
C ALA A 138 11.16 -12.19 2.18
N GLU A 139 11.81 -13.13 2.90
CA GLU A 139 13.24 -13.42 2.76
C GLU A 139 13.55 -13.92 1.33
N ALA A 140 12.77 -14.84 0.78
CA ALA A 140 12.95 -15.34 -0.58
C ALA A 140 12.71 -14.26 -1.64
N PHE A 141 11.73 -13.38 -1.45
CA PHE A 141 11.47 -12.27 -2.35
C PHE A 141 12.57 -11.20 -2.28
N ALA A 142 13.17 -10.95 -1.11
CA ALA A 142 14.38 -10.12 -1.01
C ALA A 142 15.57 -10.68 -1.80
N ASP A 143 15.72 -12.02 -1.86
CA ASP A 143 16.71 -12.67 -2.73
C ASP A 143 16.40 -12.42 -4.22
N THR A 144 15.12 -12.55 -4.60
CA THR A 144 14.64 -12.25 -5.97
C THR A 144 14.91 -10.79 -6.35
N LEU A 145 14.54 -9.82 -5.51
CA LEU A 145 14.77 -8.38 -5.73
C LEU A 145 16.26 -8.07 -5.92
N TRP A 146 17.13 -8.62 -5.07
CA TRP A 146 18.57 -8.44 -5.18
C TRP A 146 19.13 -9.06 -6.47
N GLY A 147 18.64 -10.24 -6.86
CA GLY A 147 19.03 -10.92 -8.10
C GLY A 147 18.59 -10.20 -9.39
N ILE A 148 17.41 -9.57 -9.42
CA ILE A 148 16.84 -8.96 -10.63
C ILE A 148 17.09 -7.45 -10.77
N PHE A 149 17.34 -6.73 -9.66
CA PHE A 149 17.56 -5.27 -9.66
C PHE A 149 18.85 -4.81 -8.97
N GLY A 150 19.27 -5.50 -7.90
CA GLY A 150 20.50 -5.20 -7.15
C GLY A 150 21.76 -5.77 -7.82
N ALA A 151 22.86 -5.89 -7.06
CA ALA A 151 24.11 -6.50 -7.55
C ALA A 151 24.12 -8.04 -7.48
N GLY A 152 22.97 -8.67 -7.21
CA GLY A 152 22.79 -10.11 -7.37
C GLY A 152 22.72 -10.53 -8.85
N ASN A 153 22.78 -11.85 -9.10
CA ASN A 153 22.75 -12.41 -10.45
C ASN A 153 21.38 -13.03 -10.77
N SER A 154 20.89 -12.84 -12.00
CA SER A 154 19.71 -13.49 -12.55
C SER A 154 19.70 -13.39 -14.08
N ASP A 155 19.09 -14.37 -14.77
CA ASP A 155 18.82 -14.32 -16.21
C ASP A 155 17.63 -13.40 -16.57
N THR A 156 16.85 -12.96 -15.57
CA THR A 156 15.60 -12.21 -15.76
C THR A 156 15.65 -10.78 -15.20
N ARG A 157 16.74 -10.05 -15.45
CA ARG A 157 16.94 -8.66 -14.98
C ARG A 157 16.20 -7.63 -15.85
N PRO A 158 15.13 -6.95 -15.37
CA PRO A 158 14.34 -6.01 -16.19
C PRO A 158 15.14 -4.82 -16.72
N PHE A 159 16.15 -4.40 -15.95
CA PHE A 159 17.02 -3.26 -16.25
C PHE A 159 18.42 -3.71 -16.71
N GLY A 160 18.52 -4.90 -17.32
CA GLY A 160 19.77 -5.41 -17.89
C GLY A 160 20.89 -5.52 -16.86
N ASP A 161 22.03 -4.92 -17.17
CA ASP A 161 23.22 -4.87 -16.32
C ASP A 161 23.26 -3.65 -15.38
N SER A 162 22.24 -2.78 -15.39
CA SER A 162 22.13 -1.68 -14.43
C SER A 162 21.76 -2.20 -13.04
N VAL A 163 22.31 -1.53 -12.01
CA VAL A 163 22.15 -1.87 -10.59
C VAL A 163 21.59 -0.64 -9.88
N ILE A 164 20.38 -0.75 -9.34
CA ILE A 164 19.72 0.36 -8.63
C ILE A 164 20.42 0.66 -7.29
N ASP A 165 20.08 1.75 -6.63
CA ASP A 165 20.70 2.24 -5.39
C ASP A 165 19.91 1.87 -4.12
N GLY A 166 18.77 1.18 -4.25
CA GLY A 166 17.97 0.76 -3.11
C GLY A 166 16.52 0.47 -3.43
N PHE A 167 15.72 0.25 -2.39
CA PHE A 167 14.31 -0.08 -2.49
C PHE A 167 13.45 0.88 -1.68
N ASP A 168 12.30 1.24 -2.24
CA ASP A 168 11.25 2.03 -1.56
C ASP A 168 10.04 1.13 -1.24
N LEU A 169 9.39 1.37 -0.11
CA LEU A 169 8.21 0.63 0.33
C LEU A 169 6.99 1.56 0.38
N ASP A 170 6.19 1.58 -0.68
CA ASP A 170 4.92 2.31 -0.76
C ASP A 170 3.75 1.33 -0.53
N ILE A 171 3.63 0.83 0.70
CA ILE A 171 2.72 -0.27 1.02
C ILE A 171 1.34 0.30 1.42
N GLU A 172 0.47 0.49 0.44
CA GLU A 172 -0.94 0.91 0.61
C GLU A 172 -1.92 -0.27 0.83
N GLY A 173 -1.44 -1.51 0.89
CA GLY A 173 -2.28 -2.71 0.97
C GLY A 173 -1.54 -4.00 1.28
N GLY A 174 -2.19 -5.14 1.03
CA GLY A 174 -1.69 -6.47 1.39
C GLY A 174 -1.71 -6.82 2.89
N GLY A 175 -1.48 -5.83 3.77
CA GLY A 175 -1.21 -6.03 5.20
C GLY A 175 0.30 -6.08 5.48
N SER A 176 0.70 -5.89 6.75
CA SER A 176 2.09 -5.60 7.16
C SER A 176 3.05 -6.81 7.23
N THR A 177 2.60 -8.02 6.87
CA THR A 177 3.38 -9.26 7.03
C THR A 177 4.65 -9.26 6.17
N GLY A 178 5.80 -9.64 6.76
CA GLY A 178 7.03 -10.00 6.05
C GLY A 178 8.02 -8.87 5.78
N TYR A 179 7.61 -7.59 5.71
CA TYR A 179 8.53 -6.50 5.31
C TYR A 179 9.74 -6.32 6.25
N VAL A 180 9.57 -6.56 7.55
CA VAL A 180 10.67 -6.58 8.53
C VAL A 180 11.73 -7.63 8.17
N ALA A 181 11.33 -8.83 7.74
CA ALA A 181 12.23 -9.89 7.32
C ALA A 181 12.85 -9.59 5.95
N MET A 182 12.05 -9.08 5.00
CA MET A 182 12.51 -8.62 3.69
C MET A 182 13.64 -7.58 3.83
N ILE A 183 13.45 -6.52 4.63
CA ILE A 183 14.46 -5.47 4.84
C ILE A 183 15.69 -6.03 5.56
N LYS A 184 15.53 -6.87 6.60
CA LYS A 184 16.64 -7.58 7.27
C LYS A 184 17.39 -8.55 6.35
N ARG A 185 16.80 -8.96 5.23
CA ARG A 185 17.45 -9.78 4.19
C ARG A 185 18.12 -8.90 3.12
N LEU A 186 17.48 -7.81 2.69
CA LEU A 186 18.06 -6.81 1.79
C LEU A 186 19.32 -6.16 2.38
N ARG A 187 19.31 -5.70 3.64
CA ARG A 187 20.51 -5.14 4.29
C ARG A 187 21.67 -6.15 4.38
N LYS A 188 21.40 -7.47 4.49
CA LYS A 188 22.44 -8.51 4.42
C LYS A 188 23.02 -8.66 3.01
N HIS A 189 22.22 -8.47 1.97
CA HIS A 189 22.69 -8.44 0.58
C HIS A 189 23.49 -7.18 0.26
N PHE A 190 23.06 -6.02 0.76
CA PHE A 190 23.79 -4.76 0.60
C PHE A 190 25.21 -4.88 1.18
N ALA A 191 25.36 -5.53 2.34
CA ALA A 191 26.66 -5.84 2.94
C ALA A 191 27.55 -6.83 2.13
N THR A 192 27.09 -7.34 0.98
CA THR A 192 27.91 -8.15 0.06
C THR A 192 28.51 -7.36 -1.10
N ASP A 193 28.08 -6.11 -1.32
CA ASP A 193 28.61 -5.23 -2.35
C ASP A 193 29.09 -3.91 -1.73
N SER A 194 30.42 -3.73 -1.67
CA SER A 194 31.06 -2.53 -1.12
C SER A 194 31.37 -1.47 -2.20
N SER A 195 30.80 -1.55 -3.40
CA SER A 195 31.03 -0.58 -4.47
C SER A 195 30.30 0.75 -4.26
N LYS A 196 29.16 0.72 -3.54
CA LYS A 196 28.33 1.88 -3.19
C LYS A 196 27.46 1.63 -1.97
N ASN A 197 26.88 2.69 -1.42
CA ASN A 197 25.83 2.59 -0.41
C ASN A 197 24.49 2.18 -1.04
N TYR A 198 23.65 1.49 -0.27
CA TYR A 198 22.32 1.03 -0.68
C TYR A 198 21.25 1.42 0.34
N TYR A 199 20.15 1.98 -0.16
CA TYR A 199 19.13 2.62 0.67
C TYR A 199 17.84 1.78 0.81
N ILE A 200 17.13 1.98 1.92
CA ILE A 200 15.75 1.55 2.16
C ILE A 200 14.92 2.78 2.53
N THR A 201 13.92 3.11 1.71
CA THR A 201 12.93 4.15 2.03
C THR A 201 11.53 3.54 2.15
N GLY A 202 10.59 4.31 2.70
CA GLY A 202 9.19 3.91 2.75
C GLY A 202 8.24 5.10 2.74
N ALA A 203 7.02 4.92 2.25
CA ALA A 203 6.05 5.98 2.03
C ALA A 203 4.75 5.75 2.84
N PRO A 204 4.79 5.80 4.18
CA PRO A 204 3.58 5.74 5.00
C PRO A 204 2.67 6.93 4.73
N GLN A 205 1.37 6.77 4.96
CA GLN A 205 0.45 7.90 4.97
C GLN A 205 0.59 8.70 6.27
N CYS A 206 0.23 9.98 6.27
CA CYS A 206 0.36 10.81 7.47
C CYS A 206 -0.34 10.31 8.76
N PRO A 207 -1.44 9.50 8.74
CA PRO A 207 -2.03 8.98 9.97
C PRO A 207 -1.05 8.10 10.74
N TYR A 208 -0.77 8.44 11.99
CA TYR A 208 0.21 7.75 12.82
C TYR A 208 -0.47 6.90 13.92
N PRO A 209 -0.03 5.66 14.18
CA PRO A 209 0.92 4.88 13.38
C PRO A 209 0.31 4.46 12.04
N ASP A 210 1.14 4.36 10.99
CA ASP A 210 0.67 3.94 9.68
C ASP A 210 0.17 2.48 9.70
N ALA A 211 -0.98 2.24 9.08
CA ALA A 211 -1.72 0.98 9.16
C ALA A 211 -1.06 -0.21 8.41
N MET A 212 -0.04 0.03 7.58
CA MET A 212 0.66 -0.99 6.80
C MET A 212 2.15 -1.05 7.16
N LEU A 213 2.79 0.11 7.34
CA LEU A 213 4.22 0.25 7.55
C LEU A 213 4.62 0.52 9.00
N GLY A 214 3.75 1.02 9.89
CA GLY A 214 4.12 1.39 11.27
C GLY A 214 4.89 0.29 12.00
N THR A 215 4.34 -0.93 12.03
CA THR A 215 4.99 -2.12 12.61
C THR A 215 6.31 -2.55 11.96
N THR A 216 6.63 -2.02 10.77
CA THR A 216 7.91 -2.25 10.07
C THR A 216 8.88 -1.11 10.34
N LEU A 217 8.41 0.15 10.28
CA LEU A 217 9.15 1.36 10.63
C LEU A 217 9.76 1.26 12.03
N ASP A 218 9.00 0.78 13.02
CA ASP A 218 9.45 0.59 14.40
C ASP A 218 10.46 -0.59 14.60
N ALA A 219 10.76 -1.36 13.54
CA ALA A 219 11.40 -2.68 13.66
C ALA A 219 12.61 -2.92 12.73
N VAL A 220 12.90 -2.00 11.81
CA VAL A 220 14.08 -1.99 10.92
C VAL A 220 14.56 -0.56 10.61
N GLU A 221 15.84 -0.43 10.28
CA GLU A 221 16.45 0.83 9.86
C GLU A 221 15.98 1.22 8.45
N PHE A 222 15.14 2.25 8.37
CA PHE A 222 14.92 3.03 7.15
C PHE A 222 15.92 4.18 7.08
N ASP A 223 16.37 4.56 5.89
CA ASP A 223 17.25 5.72 5.68
C ASP A 223 16.43 7.01 5.60
N ALA A 224 15.29 6.96 4.91
CA ALA A 224 14.36 8.07 4.78
C ALA A 224 12.90 7.60 4.67
N VAL A 225 11.96 8.46 5.06
CA VAL A 225 10.52 8.19 5.11
C VAL A 225 9.75 9.29 4.37
N ASN A 226 9.13 8.90 3.27
CA ASN A 226 8.36 9.72 2.33
C ASN A 226 6.90 9.90 2.81
N VAL A 227 6.69 10.57 3.95
CA VAL A 227 5.36 10.62 4.59
C VAL A 227 4.33 11.33 3.69
N GLN A 228 3.28 10.62 3.28
CA GLN A 228 2.25 11.14 2.37
C GLN A 228 1.27 12.07 3.12
N PHE A 229 1.56 13.38 3.13
CA PHE A 229 0.71 14.40 3.76
C PHE A 229 -0.42 14.88 2.82
N TYR A 230 -1.09 13.94 2.17
CA TYR A 230 -2.22 14.15 1.26
C TYR A 230 -3.23 13.00 1.32
N ASN A 231 -4.37 13.12 0.63
CA ASN A 231 -5.54 12.22 0.71
C ASN A 231 -6.15 12.01 2.12
N ASN A 232 -5.60 12.62 3.17
CA ASN A 232 -5.87 12.33 4.57
C ASN A 232 -6.18 13.58 5.41
N TYR A 233 -6.74 13.37 6.61
CA TYR A 233 -7.11 14.44 7.55
C TYR A 233 -5.91 15.26 8.04
N CYS A 234 -4.73 14.66 8.06
CA CYS A 234 -3.45 15.24 8.50
C CYS A 234 -2.62 15.84 7.35
N SER A 235 -3.26 16.18 6.23
CA SER A 235 -2.59 16.77 5.06
C SER A 235 -1.96 18.15 5.34
N THR A 236 -0.97 18.54 4.54
CA THR A 236 -0.03 19.66 4.81
C THR A 236 -0.65 20.99 5.24
N THR A 237 -1.82 21.37 4.69
CA THR A 237 -2.53 22.62 5.04
C THR A 237 -3.75 22.40 5.94
N SER A 238 -3.86 21.23 6.57
CA SER A 238 -4.91 20.89 7.53
C SER A 238 -4.57 21.41 8.93
N SER A 239 -5.58 21.74 9.73
CA SER A 239 -5.41 21.99 11.17
C SER A 239 -5.09 20.72 11.99
N SER A 240 -4.81 19.60 11.32
CA SER A 240 -4.36 18.33 11.90
C SER A 240 -3.06 17.82 11.26
N PHE A 241 -2.32 18.69 10.54
CA PHE A 241 -0.98 18.38 10.04
C PHE A 241 -0.06 17.99 11.19
N ASN A 242 0.59 16.82 11.09
CA ASN A 242 1.20 16.12 12.22
C ASN A 242 2.69 15.79 12.01
N PHE A 243 3.45 16.66 11.33
CA PHE A 243 4.89 16.44 11.12
C PHE A 243 5.66 16.25 12.44
N GLU A 244 5.29 16.98 13.50
CA GLU A 244 5.81 16.82 14.86
C GLU A 244 5.73 15.36 15.37
N THR A 245 4.67 14.62 15.02
CA THR A 245 4.52 13.20 15.40
C THR A 245 5.54 12.32 14.67
N TRP A 246 5.84 12.62 13.41
CA TRP A 246 6.82 11.89 12.60
C TRP A 246 8.27 12.25 12.97
N ASP A 247 8.53 13.49 13.35
CA ASP A 247 9.81 13.92 13.95
C ASP A 247 10.03 13.29 15.34
N THR A 248 8.98 13.19 16.16
CA THR A 248 9.04 12.47 17.45
C THR A 248 9.36 10.98 17.22
N TRP A 249 8.70 10.33 16.26
CA TRP A 249 9.03 8.96 15.87
C TRP A 249 10.49 8.82 15.41
N ALA A 250 10.98 9.74 14.57
CA ALA A 250 12.37 9.73 14.07
C ALA A 250 13.41 9.82 15.20
N LYS A 251 13.11 10.57 16.27
CA LYS A 251 14.01 10.82 17.40
C LYS A 251 13.92 9.76 18.51
N GLU A 252 12.73 9.22 18.77
CA GLU A 252 12.45 8.40 19.96
C GLU A 252 12.15 6.91 19.67
N THR A 253 11.77 6.57 18.43
CA THR A 253 11.25 5.23 18.09
C THR A 253 11.99 4.56 16.91
N SER A 254 12.43 5.32 15.91
CA SER A 254 13.14 4.80 14.75
C SER A 254 14.41 4.03 15.14
N PRO A 255 14.60 2.78 14.63
CA PRO A 255 15.86 2.05 14.81
C PRO A 255 17.08 2.75 14.20
N ASN A 256 16.89 3.60 13.19
CA ASN A 256 17.92 4.50 12.68
C ASN A 256 17.73 5.90 13.29
N SER A 257 18.62 6.31 14.20
CA SER A 257 18.59 7.63 14.84
C SER A 257 18.88 8.80 13.88
N ASN A 258 19.32 8.52 12.66
CA ASN A 258 19.63 9.49 11.61
C ASN A 258 18.58 9.49 10.49
N VAL A 259 17.44 8.80 10.67
CA VAL A 259 16.38 8.71 9.66
C VAL A 259 15.86 10.09 9.28
N LYS A 260 15.61 10.29 7.98
CA LYS A 260 15.08 11.55 7.44
C LYS A 260 13.58 11.46 7.16
N ILE A 261 12.81 12.45 7.62
CA ILE A 261 11.38 12.60 7.34
C ILE A 261 11.20 13.61 6.21
N LEU A 262 10.54 13.21 5.13
CA LEU A 262 10.27 14.09 3.99
C LEU A 262 8.79 14.46 3.92
N LEU A 263 8.54 15.71 3.52
CA LEU A 263 7.21 16.23 3.28
C LEU A 263 6.69 15.70 1.92
N GLY A 264 5.95 14.60 1.93
CA GLY A 264 5.31 14.06 0.72
C GLY A 264 4.07 14.86 0.31
N VAL A 265 4.08 15.44 -0.89
CA VAL A 265 2.97 16.24 -1.46
C VAL A 265 2.69 15.90 -2.94
N PRO A 266 1.45 16.12 -3.43
CA PRO A 266 1.13 15.94 -4.84
C PRO A 266 1.78 17.03 -5.70
N GLY A 267 2.39 16.66 -6.82
CA GLY A 267 3.02 17.58 -7.78
C GLY A 267 2.01 18.43 -8.58
N SER A 268 0.72 18.08 -8.56
CA SER A 268 -0.37 18.90 -9.10
C SER A 268 -1.72 18.57 -8.45
N ASN A 269 -2.70 19.47 -8.60
CA ASN A 269 -4.10 19.25 -8.18
C ASN A 269 -4.82 18.09 -8.92
N ALA A 270 -4.16 17.41 -9.87
CA ALA A 270 -4.70 16.23 -10.54
C ALA A 270 -4.00 14.91 -10.13
N ALA A 271 -2.88 14.97 -9.39
CA ALA A 271 -2.05 13.80 -9.08
C ALA A 271 -2.56 12.96 -7.90
N ALA A 272 -3.37 13.57 -7.02
CA ALA A 272 -3.99 12.94 -5.85
C ALA A 272 -5.48 13.31 -5.75
N GLY A 273 -6.23 12.64 -4.88
CA GLY A 273 -7.66 12.91 -4.66
C GLY A 273 -7.91 14.20 -3.86
N SER A 274 -7.03 14.51 -2.91
CA SER A 274 -7.01 15.77 -2.15
C SER A 274 -5.63 16.05 -1.57
N GLY A 275 -5.37 17.28 -1.09
CA GLY A 275 -4.12 17.65 -0.42
C GLY A 275 -3.02 18.23 -1.33
N TYR A 276 -3.34 18.67 -2.55
CA TYR A 276 -2.43 19.55 -3.30
C TYR A 276 -2.32 20.91 -2.62
N VAL A 277 -1.10 21.46 -2.58
CA VAL A 277 -0.78 22.78 -2.03
C VAL A 277 -0.13 23.61 -3.12
N SER A 278 -0.60 24.84 -3.35
CA SER A 278 0.05 25.75 -4.30
C SER A 278 1.41 26.22 -3.79
N TYR A 279 2.34 26.56 -4.69
CA TYR A 279 3.74 26.84 -4.32
C TYR A 279 3.85 27.90 -3.19
N GLY A 280 3.19 29.04 -3.35
CA GLY A 280 3.21 30.13 -2.35
C GLY A 280 2.47 29.83 -1.04
N SER A 281 1.83 28.66 -0.90
CA SER A 281 1.32 28.14 0.37
C SER A 281 2.19 27.00 0.95
N LEU A 282 2.99 26.35 0.10
CA LEU A 282 3.92 25.29 0.50
C LEU A 282 5.29 25.85 0.95
N GLU A 283 5.76 26.91 0.31
CA GLU A 283 7.02 27.61 0.61
C GLU A 283 7.21 27.95 2.10
N PRO A 284 6.29 28.65 2.79
CA PRO A 284 6.45 28.95 4.21
C PRO A 284 6.42 27.68 5.09
N VAL A 285 5.69 26.62 4.69
CA VAL A 285 5.67 25.35 5.43
C VAL A 285 7.02 24.64 5.33
N ILE A 286 7.64 24.60 4.14
CA ILE A 286 8.98 24.02 3.97
C ILE A 286 10.02 24.76 4.84
N GLN A 287 9.96 26.09 4.88
CA GLN A 287 10.84 26.92 5.71
C GLN A 287 10.61 26.70 7.21
N GLU A 288 9.34 26.62 7.66
CA GLU A 288 8.98 26.31 9.05
C GLU A 288 9.47 24.91 9.45
N LEU A 289 9.24 23.89 8.62
CA LEU A 289 9.69 22.52 8.90
C LEU A 289 11.22 22.42 9.02
N TYR A 290 11.96 23.02 8.07
CA TYR A 290 13.41 23.01 8.09
C TYR A 290 13.99 23.70 9.33
N SER A 291 13.46 24.86 9.69
CA SER A 291 13.91 25.62 10.87
C SER A 291 13.51 25.00 12.22
N THR A 292 12.56 24.06 12.23
CA THR A 292 12.01 23.45 13.46
C THR A 292 12.50 22.02 13.70
N TYR A 293 12.65 21.20 12.66
CA TYR A 293 12.83 19.75 12.78
C TYR A 293 14.14 19.25 12.14
N SER A 294 15.12 18.88 12.97
CA SER A 294 16.40 18.29 12.50
C SER A 294 16.27 16.94 11.78
N SER A 295 15.11 16.27 11.91
CA SER A 295 14.75 15.08 11.13
C SER A 295 14.33 15.41 9.68
N PHE A 296 14.04 16.68 9.35
CA PHE A 296 13.58 17.07 8.02
C PHE A 296 14.62 16.72 6.94
N GLY A 297 14.18 15.96 5.94
CA GLY A 297 14.97 15.49 4.81
C GLY A 297 14.71 16.21 3.49
N GLY A 298 13.80 17.19 3.46
CA GLY A 298 13.32 17.81 2.23
C GLY A 298 11.92 17.35 1.84
N VAL A 299 11.65 17.24 0.54
CA VAL A 299 10.30 17.15 -0.03
C VAL A 299 10.21 15.99 -1.01
N THR A 300 9.10 15.24 -0.95
CA THR A 300 8.80 14.15 -1.88
C THR A 300 7.63 14.52 -2.78
N LEU A 301 7.80 14.40 -4.10
CA LEU A 301 6.80 14.82 -5.08
C LEU A 301 6.18 13.62 -5.82
N TRP A 302 4.85 13.52 -5.73
CA TRP A 302 4.02 12.55 -6.45
C TRP A 302 3.27 13.20 -7.64
N ASP A 303 3.62 13.00 -8.90
CA ASP A 303 4.83 12.37 -9.45
C ASP A 303 5.49 13.30 -10.49
N ALA A 304 6.61 12.88 -11.08
CA ALA A 304 7.39 13.65 -12.07
C ALA A 304 6.56 14.15 -13.27
N SER A 305 5.54 13.41 -13.71
CA SER A 305 4.73 13.87 -14.84
C SER A 305 3.77 14.99 -14.45
N ALA A 306 3.34 15.03 -13.18
CA ALA A 306 2.53 16.10 -12.63
C ALA A 306 3.36 17.35 -12.28
N SER A 307 4.44 17.20 -11.52
CA SER A 307 5.23 18.33 -10.99
C SER A 307 5.99 19.11 -12.06
N TYR A 308 6.52 18.44 -13.10
CA TYR A 308 7.22 19.10 -14.20
C TYR A 308 6.26 19.75 -15.22
N GLU A 309 4.99 19.33 -15.29
CA GLU A 309 3.97 20.00 -16.11
C GLU A 309 3.21 21.11 -15.38
N ASN A 310 3.17 21.10 -14.04
CA ASN A 310 2.39 22.04 -13.26
C ASN A 310 2.96 23.47 -13.35
N LYS A 311 2.12 24.43 -13.81
CA LYS A 311 2.47 25.84 -14.06
C LYS A 311 1.86 26.81 -13.04
N ASP A 312 1.52 26.32 -11.85
CA ASP A 312 1.13 27.12 -10.68
C ASP A 312 2.21 28.16 -10.30
N VAL A 313 3.47 27.85 -10.61
CA VAL A 313 4.64 28.72 -10.48
C VAL A 313 5.58 28.51 -11.68
N LEU A 314 6.41 29.51 -12.01
CA LEU A 314 7.38 29.44 -13.11
C LEU A 314 8.76 28.94 -12.61
N PRO A 315 9.51 28.18 -13.44
CA PRO A 315 9.13 27.67 -14.76
C PRO A 315 8.14 26.49 -14.69
N ASN A 316 8.16 25.74 -13.59
CA ASN A 316 7.15 24.76 -13.17
C ASN A 316 7.25 24.51 -11.66
N TYR A 317 6.29 23.79 -11.10
CA TYR A 317 6.21 23.45 -9.67
C TYR A 317 7.44 22.70 -9.16
N GLN A 318 7.92 21.68 -9.89
CA GLN A 318 9.15 20.96 -9.53
C GLN A 318 10.33 21.93 -9.35
N ALA A 319 10.59 22.79 -10.35
CA ALA A 319 11.75 23.66 -10.34
C ALA A 319 11.72 24.67 -9.19
N ALA A 320 10.54 25.19 -8.85
CA ALA A 320 10.40 26.13 -7.73
C ALA A 320 10.61 25.44 -6.38
N VAL A 321 9.99 24.27 -6.16
CA VAL A 321 10.18 23.48 -4.93
C VAL A 321 11.63 23.01 -4.79
N ALA A 322 12.28 22.60 -5.87
CA ALA A 322 13.70 22.26 -5.87
C ALA A 322 14.60 23.46 -5.54
N SER A 323 14.39 24.60 -6.20
CA SER A 323 15.16 25.82 -5.93
C SER A 323 15.05 26.27 -4.47
N LEU A 324 13.86 26.13 -3.87
CA LEU A 324 13.64 26.39 -2.45
C LEU A 324 14.39 25.39 -1.56
N VAL A 325 14.21 24.09 -1.77
CA VAL A 325 14.80 23.04 -0.91
C VAL A 325 16.32 23.01 -1.00
N HIS A 326 16.90 23.18 -2.19
CA HIS A 326 18.35 23.30 -2.35
C HIS A 326 18.90 24.58 -1.73
N GLY A 327 18.15 25.69 -1.77
CA GLY A 327 18.53 26.94 -1.10
C GLY A 327 18.50 26.88 0.43
N LEU A 328 17.97 25.81 1.05
CA LEU A 328 17.97 25.64 2.51
C LEU A 328 19.38 25.36 3.07
N SER A 329 20.24 24.67 2.31
CA SER A 329 21.59 24.31 2.78
C SER A 329 22.58 25.48 2.82
N ASP A 330 22.26 26.58 2.15
CA ASP A 330 23.22 27.64 1.85
C ASP A 330 23.15 28.79 2.88
N GLY A 331 22.41 28.59 3.98
CA GLY A 331 22.12 29.60 4.99
C GLY A 331 23.11 29.71 6.16
N ASP A 332 24.03 28.75 6.32
CA ASP A 332 24.97 28.69 7.46
C ASP A 332 26.31 29.41 7.23
N ASP A 333 26.59 29.95 6.02
CA ASP A 333 27.84 30.67 5.73
C ASP A 333 27.69 32.20 5.85
N GLU A 334 28.46 32.82 6.75
CA GLU A 334 28.24 34.17 7.28
C GLU A 334 28.56 35.28 6.25
N THR A 335 27.60 35.61 5.38
CA THR A 335 27.75 36.73 4.43
C THR A 335 27.44 38.09 5.09
N THR A 336 28.40 38.63 5.83
CA THR A 336 28.31 39.97 6.44
C THR A 336 28.07 41.09 5.41
N ILE A 337 26.86 41.66 5.35
CA ILE A 337 26.57 42.95 4.71
C ILE A 337 26.00 43.92 5.75
N SER A 338 26.63 45.08 5.87
CA SER A 338 26.38 46.06 6.93
C SER A 338 25.47 47.21 6.47
N THR A 339 24.91 47.92 7.47
CA THR A 339 24.08 49.14 7.37
C THR A 339 22.64 48.93 6.85
N THR A 340 21.60 49.60 7.35
CA THR A 340 21.54 50.73 8.31
C THR A 340 20.37 50.56 9.30
N LYS A 341 20.54 50.97 10.57
CA LYS A 341 19.46 50.99 11.57
C LYS A 341 18.34 51.98 11.23
N LYS A 342 17.09 51.62 11.54
CA LYS A 342 16.10 52.57 12.08
C LYS A 342 15.19 51.91 13.13
N SER A 343 15.01 52.60 14.24
CA SER A 343 14.11 52.27 15.37
C SER A 343 12.70 52.83 15.10
N THR A 344 11.59 52.33 15.68
CA THR A 344 11.39 51.16 16.55
C THR A 344 10.21 50.31 15.97
N GLU A 345 9.19 49.72 16.63
CA GLU A 345 8.68 49.67 18.02
C GLU A 345 7.98 48.33 18.30
N SER A 346 7.71 48.00 19.58
CA SER A 346 7.18 46.69 20.01
C SER A 346 5.73 46.76 20.47
N THR A 347 4.85 45.95 19.87
CA THR A 347 3.56 45.58 20.46
C THR A 347 3.27 44.09 20.24
N LYS A 348 3.03 43.34 21.32
CA LYS A 348 2.51 41.96 21.25
C LYS A 348 0.99 41.99 21.10
N THR A 349 0.43 41.33 20.09
CA THR A 349 -0.98 40.92 20.12
C THR A 349 -1.21 39.59 19.39
N THR A 350 -1.66 38.58 20.13
CA THR A 350 -2.25 37.36 19.57
C THR A 350 -3.68 37.63 19.10
N SER A 351 -4.05 37.19 17.89
CA SER A 351 -5.45 37.11 17.49
C SER A 351 -5.71 35.98 16.48
N HIS A 352 -6.76 35.19 16.71
CA HIS A 352 -7.20 34.15 15.79
C HIS A 352 -7.86 34.77 14.54
N TYR A 353 -7.57 34.24 13.36
CA TYR A 353 -8.31 34.60 12.15
C TYR A 353 -9.74 34.06 12.21
N LYS A 354 -10.71 34.99 12.21
CA LYS A 354 -12.14 34.69 12.16
C LYS A 354 -12.69 35.12 10.79
N SER A 355 -13.11 34.16 9.98
CA SER A 355 -13.61 34.42 8.63
C SER A 355 -14.83 35.33 8.63
N THR A 356 -14.88 36.27 7.68
CA THR A 356 -16.01 37.18 7.45
C THR A 356 -16.41 37.11 5.97
N SER A 357 -17.65 36.69 5.72
CA SER A 357 -18.20 36.55 4.36
C SER A 357 -18.66 37.89 3.78
N ILE A 358 -18.29 38.18 2.53
CA ILE A 358 -18.85 39.29 1.76
C ILE A 358 -19.73 38.72 0.64
N SER A 359 -20.97 39.19 0.54
CA SER A 359 -21.94 38.85 -0.49
C SER A 359 -22.17 40.03 -1.42
N VAL A 360 -22.30 39.76 -2.73
CA VAL A 360 -22.62 40.75 -3.76
C VAL A 360 -23.81 40.21 -4.57
N PRO A 361 -24.86 41.01 -4.84
CA PRO A 361 -26.15 40.50 -5.32
C PRO A 361 -26.15 40.13 -6.81
N ASN A 362 -26.99 39.14 -7.15
CA ASN A 362 -27.29 38.74 -8.52
C ASN A 362 -28.49 39.54 -9.07
N SER A 363 -28.49 39.90 -10.36
CA SER A 363 -29.60 40.62 -11.00
C SER A 363 -30.44 39.68 -11.85
N GLU A 364 -31.77 39.74 -11.69
CA GLU A 364 -32.72 38.99 -12.51
C GLU A 364 -32.94 39.67 -13.88
N PHE A 365 -33.27 38.85 -14.89
CA PHE A 365 -34.03 39.33 -16.05
C PHE A 365 -35.05 38.25 -16.47
N THR A 366 -36.28 38.70 -16.79
CA THR A 366 -37.47 37.84 -16.78
C THR A 366 -37.90 37.33 -18.16
N THR A 367 -38.71 36.26 -18.13
CA THR A 367 -39.20 35.47 -19.27
C THR A 367 -40.16 36.22 -20.21
N ALA A 368 -40.12 35.88 -21.50
CA ALA A 368 -41.25 36.03 -22.43
C ALA A 368 -41.41 34.77 -23.30
N THR A 369 -42.65 34.35 -23.60
CA THR A 369 -42.96 33.06 -24.24
C THR A 369 -44.01 33.23 -25.35
N THR A 370 -43.78 32.63 -26.53
CA THR A 370 -44.79 32.45 -27.60
C THR A 370 -44.67 31.05 -28.23
N GLY A 371 -45.75 30.56 -28.87
CA GLY A 371 -46.00 29.11 -29.02
C GLY A 371 -46.09 28.52 -30.44
N SER A 372 -46.66 27.30 -30.48
CA SER A 372 -46.84 26.37 -31.63
C SER A 372 -47.48 26.98 -32.90
N ASN A 373 -47.34 26.41 -34.12
CA ASN A 373 -47.89 25.09 -34.50
C ASN A 373 -47.53 24.56 -35.92
N LYS A 374 -47.69 23.24 -36.13
CA LYS A 374 -48.06 22.48 -37.38
C LYS A 374 -47.35 22.70 -38.75
N SER A 375 -46.55 21.70 -39.14
CA SER A 375 -46.56 20.91 -40.40
C SER A 375 -47.27 21.41 -41.69
N SER A 376 -46.59 21.40 -42.85
CA SER A 376 -46.80 20.36 -43.90
C SER A 376 -45.98 20.46 -45.23
N ARG A 377 -45.62 19.28 -45.77
CA ARG A 377 -45.44 18.82 -47.19
C ARG A 377 -44.69 19.59 -48.32
N THR A 378 -43.83 18.80 -49.01
CA THR A 378 -43.60 18.63 -50.49
C THR A 378 -42.60 19.47 -51.33
N ARG A 379 -41.43 18.84 -51.57
CA ARG A 379 -40.96 18.24 -52.86
C ARG A 379 -40.62 19.12 -54.10
N LYS A 380 -39.31 19.29 -54.37
CA LYS A 380 -38.56 19.15 -55.65
C LYS A 380 -37.07 19.52 -55.41
N SER A 381 -36.07 19.31 -56.29
CA SER A 381 -35.71 18.19 -57.20
C SER A 381 -34.61 18.66 -58.18
N SER A 382 -33.36 18.21 -58.03
CA SER A 382 -32.34 18.28 -59.09
C SER A 382 -31.23 17.22 -58.87
N LYS A 383 -30.48 16.88 -59.94
CA LYS A 383 -29.43 15.85 -59.98
C LYS A 383 -28.28 16.32 -60.87
N THR A 384 -27.06 15.79 -60.67
CA THR A 384 -26.07 15.62 -61.74
C THR A 384 -25.21 14.36 -61.47
N LYS A 385 -24.45 13.88 -62.46
CA LYS A 385 -23.80 12.55 -62.49
C LYS A 385 -22.27 12.61 -62.55
N LEU A 386 -21.64 11.75 -61.76
CA LEU A 386 -20.62 10.76 -62.14
C LEU A 386 -19.89 10.87 -63.50
N THR A 387 -18.56 10.71 -63.47
CA THR A 387 -17.81 9.99 -64.52
C THR A 387 -16.58 9.27 -63.91
N LYS A 388 -16.03 8.26 -64.61
CA LYS A 388 -14.89 7.39 -64.21
C LYS A 388 -13.98 7.19 -65.46
N PRO A 389 -12.74 6.63 -65.38
CA PRO A 389 -12.48 5.17 -65.26
C PRO A 389 -11.33 4.88 -64.23
N THR A 390 -10.42 3.89 -64.22
CA THR A 390 -10.02 2.81 -65.16
C THR A 390 -9.59 1.51 -64.46
N SER A 391 -8.28 1.23 -64.34
CA SER A 391 -7.61 -0.08 -64.14
C SER A 391 -6.30 0.13 -63.32
N ILE A 392 -5.55 -0.87 -62.79
CA ILE A 392 -5.20 -2.23 -63.26
C ILE A 392 -5.40 -3.31 -62.16
N ILE A 393 -5.31 -4.57 -62.57
CA ILE A 393 -5.71 -5.82 -61.88
C ILE A 393 -4.47 -6.63 -61.47
N LEU A 394 -4.50 -7.28 -60.29
CA LEU A 394 -4.27 -8.74 -60.23
C LEU A 394 -4.86 -9.36 -58.95
N GLU A 395 -5.49 -10.52 -59.11
CA GLU A 395 -5.99 -11.36 -58.03
C GLU A 395 -4.99 -12.50 -57.73
N THR A 396 -5.14 -13.16 -56.58
CA THR A 396 -5.13 -14.62 -56.60
C THR A 396 -6.17 -15.14 -55.61
N THR A 397 -7.14 -15.89 -56.12
CA THR A 397 -8.24 -16.46 -55.33
C THR A 397 -8.01 -17.95 -55.08
N LYS A 398 -8.53 -18.44 -53.94
CA LYS A 398 -9.23 -19.73 -53.88
C LYS A 398 -10.23 -19.73 -52.72
N ALA A 399 -11.38 -20.33 -52.96
CA ALA A 399 -12.55 -20.36 -52.09
C ALA A 399 -13.21 -21.76 -52.21
N ILE A 400 -14.52 -21.87 -51.91
CA ILE A 400 -15.38 -23.07 -52.10
C ILE A 400 -15.11 -24.15 -51.03
N SER A 401 -16.06 -24.76 -50.33
CA SER A 401 -17.53 -24.62 -50.13
C SER A 401 -17.94 -25.60 -48.99
N ASP A 402 -19.19 -25.80 -48.55
CA ASP A 402 -20.44 -25.03 -48.33
C ASP A 402 -21.40 -25.98 -47.55
N ARG A 403 -22.49 -25.49 -46.93
CA ARG A 403 -23.68 -26.24 -46.43
C ARG A 403 -23.47 -27.57 -45.65
N THR A 404 -24.05 -27.71 -44.46
CA THR A 404 -25.48 -28.08 -44.38
C THR A 404 -26.10 -27.93 -42.96
N LYS A 405 -27.44 -27.86 -42.95
CA LYS A 405 -28.40 -27.99 -41.83
C LYS A 405 -29.67 -28.63 -42.47
N PRO A 406 -30.67 -29.19 -41.74
CA PRO A 406 -30.81 -29.46 -40.31
C PRO A 406 -31.28 -30.91 -40.00
N SER A 407 -31.55 -31.24 -38.73
CA SER A 407 -32.92 -31.63 -38.27
C SER A 407 -32.99 -31.80 -36.73
N LYS A 408 -34.17 -32.19 -36.22
CA LYS A 408 -34.51 -32.44 -34.81
C LYS A 408 -34.70 -33.94 -34.56
N THR A 409 -34.67 -34.35 -33.29
CA THR A 409 -35.57 -35.43 -32.82
C THR A 409 -36.05 -35.14 -31.40
N THR A 410 -37.21 -35.67 -31.03
CA THR A 410 -37.87 -35.49 -29.72
C THR A 410 -38.80 -36.68 -29.51
N LEU A 411 -38.94 -37.19 -28.27
CA LEU A 411 -40.15 -37.76 -27.65
C LEU A 411 -39.77 -38.06 -26.17
N SER A 412 -40.50 -37.70 -25.09
CA SER A 412 -41.90 -37.96 -24.65
C SER A 412 -42.11 -39.41 -24.16
N LYS A 413 -42.89 -39.76 -23.11
CA LYS A 413 -43.96 -39.09 -22.31
C LYS A 413 -43.94 -39.68 -20.86
N THR A 414 -44.73 -39.26 -19.86
CA THR A 414 -46.20 -39.42 -19.68
C THR A 414 -46.60 -38.61 -18.41
N LYS A 415 -47.57 -37.67 -18.46
CA LYS A 415 -48.98 -37.77 -17.99
C LYS A 415 -49.24 -38.59 -16.71
N ALA A 416 -50.26 -38.35 -15.86
CA ALA A 416 -51.06 -37.16 -15.45
C ALA A 416 -52.20 -37.65 -14.53
N ILE A 417 -52.73 -36.84 -13.59
CA ILE A 417 -54.17 -36.69 -13.19
C ILE A 417 -54.33 -35.77 -11.96
N LYS A 418 -55.57 -35.33 -11.67
CA LYS A 418 -55.96 -34.27 -10.72
C LYS A 418 -56.46 -34.82 -9.37
N GLY A 419 -56.37 -34.01 -8.32
CA GLY A 419 -57.20 -34.08 -7.10
C GLY A 419 -57.55 -32.67 -6.62
N LYS A 420 -58.74 -32.44 -6.02
CA LYS A 420 -59.23 -31.11 -5.57
C LYS A 420 -60.32 -31.26 -4.50
N SER A 421 -60.49 -30.23 -3.64
CA SER A 421 -61.46 -30.17 -2.51
C SER A 421 -60.98 -30.94 -1.25
N THR A 422 -61.34 -30.60 0.01
CA THR A 422 -62.43 -29.74 0.53
C THR A 422 -62.02 -28.91 1.78
N LYS A 423 -62.85 -27.94 2.19
CA LYS A 423 -62.70 -27.06 3.38
C LYS A 423 -63.07 -27.75 4.71
N SER A 424 -62.56 -27.25 5.85
CA SER A 424 -63.42 -26.63 6.90
C SER A 424 -62.64 -25.79 7.93
N LYS A 425 -63.38 -25.13 8.84
CA LYS A 425 -62.95 -24.04 9.76
C LYS A 425 -62.75 -24.52 11.22
N SER A 426 -61.91 -23.83 11.97
CA SER A 426 -62.26 -23.09 13.22
C SER A 426 -60.99 -22.44 13.81
N THR A 427 -60.96 -21.45 14.71
CA THR A 427 -61.74 -20.27 15.13
C THR A 427 -60.84 -19.60 16.21
N MET A 428 -61.16 -18.39 16.69
CA MET A 428 -60.44 -17.62 17.73
C MET A 428 -60.40 -18.35 19.12
N SER A 429 -59.67 -17.95 20.17
CA SER A 429 -59.25 -16.58 20.54
C SER A 429 -58.08 -16.47 21.55
N LYS A 430 -57.72 -15.20 21.81
CA LYS A 430 -56.77 -14.61 22.78
C LYS A 430 -56.84 -15.20 24.20
N HIS A 431 -55.75 -15.07 24.98
CA HIS A 431 -55.71 -14.10 26.09
C HIS A 431 -54.28 -13.76 26.55
N THR A 432 -54.13 -12.68 27.33
CA THR A 432 -52.85 -12.03 27.69
C THR A 432 -52.79 -11.74 29.20
N MET A 433 -51.57 -11.52 29.71
CA MET A 433 -51.15 -10.72 30.90
C MET A 433 -50.69 -11.43 32.19
N SER A 434 -49.46 -11.07 32.59
CA SER A 434 -49.00 -10.84 33.98
C SER A 434 -48.86 -12.07 34.92
N ARG A 435 -48.15 -12.00 36.06
CA ARG A 435 -47.56 -10.85 36.79
C ARG A 435 -46.21 -11.18 37.45
N SER A 436 -45.42 -10.17 37.81
CA SER A 436 -44.14 -10.28 38.54
C SER A 436 -44.30 -10.25 40.07
N THR A 437 -43.28 -10.68 40.84
CA THR A 437 -42.82 -9.98 42.09
C THR A 437 -41.49 -10.45 42.71
N LYS A 438 -40.58 -9.48 42.90
CA LYS A 438 -39.69 -9.20 44.07
C LYS A 438 -39.04 -10.31 44.97
N THR A 439 -37.70 -10.36 44.90
CA THR A 439 -36.69 -10.20 45.99
C THR A 439 -36.84 -10.82 47.39
N ARG A 440 -35.79 -11.52 47.87
CA ARG A 440 -35.16 -11.28 49.20
C ARG A 440 -33.71 -11.79 49.29
N SER A 441 -32.97 -11.37 50.32
CA SER A 441 -31.58 -11.74 50.63
C SER A 441 -31.43 -12.25 52.08
N THR A 442 -30.33 -12.96 52.43
CA THR A 442 -29.80 -13.10 53.82
C THR A 442 -28.36 -13.64 53.87
N LYS A 443 -27.76 -13.72 55.08
CA LYS A 443 -26.31 -13.93 55.38
C LYS A 443 -25.97 -15.38 55.81
N GLY A 444 -24.68 -15.77 55.80
CA GLY A 444 -24.16 -16.98 56.44
C GLY A 444 -22.60 -17.08 56.51
N LYS A 445 -22.04 -17.71 57.55
CA LYS A 445 -20.59 -17.92 57.89
C LYS A 445 -20.48 -19.15 58.83
N PRO A 446 -19.37 -19.48 59.54
CA PRO A 446 -17.98 -19.88 59.19
C PRO A 446 -17.57 -21.31 59.67
N SER A 447 -16.36 -21.80 59.32
CA SER A 447 -15.41 -22.62 60.16
C SER A 447 -14.12 -22.86 59.32
N GLN A 448 -12.84 -22.84 59.76
CA GLN A 448 -12.09 -23.33 60.95
C GLN A 448 -11.96 -24.87 61.04
N SER A 449 -10.81 -25.50 61.42
CA SER A 449 -9.56 -24.99 62.05
C SER A 449 -8.33 -25.93 61.91
N LYS A 450 -7.08 -25.39 62.03
CA LYS A 450 -5.87 -25.96 62.74
C LYS A 450 -5.29 -27.33 62.26
N HIS A 451 -4.03 -27.74 62.50
CA HIS A 451 -2.75 -27.20 63.04
C HIS A 451 -1.58 -27.93 62.27
N ALA A 452 -0.27 -28.00 62.58
CA ALA A 452 0.59 -27.72 63.75
C ALA A 452 2.00 -27.21 63.31
N ILE A 453 3.06 -27.37 64.13
CA ILE A 453 4.40 -26.71 63.98
C ILE A 453 5.54 -27.61 64.53
N THR A 454 6.73 -27.67 63.88
CA THR A 454 8.08 -27.67 64.54
C THR A 454 9.30 -27.63 63.58
N ASN A 455 10.26 -26.73 63.88
CA ASN A 455 11.75 -26.89 63.96
C ASN A 455 12.58 -27.63 62.87
N THR A 456 13.82 -27.25 62.49
CA THR A 456 14.77 -26.20 62.96
C THR A 456 15.89 -25.87 61.92
N LYS A 457 16.32 -24.59 61.88
CA LYS A 457 17.59 -23.97 61.36
C LYS A 457 18.35 -24.49 60.09
N SER A 458 18.44 -23.57 59.12
CA SER A 458 19.66 -23.08 58.41
C SER A 458 20.81 -24.00 57.95
N THR A 459 21.18 -23.89 56.67
CA THR A 459 22.47 -23.31 56.18
C THR A 459 22.36 -22.95 54.68
N LYS A 460 23.17 -22.00 54.18
CA LYS A 460 23.21 -21.62 52.76
C LYS A 460 23.87 -22.70 51.89
N THR A 461 23.37 -22.93 50.67
CA THR A 461 24.20 -23.16 49.45
C THR A 461 23.35 -22.88 48.22
N LEU A 462 23.85 -22.06 47.29
CA LEU A 462 23.26 -21.88 45.96
C LEU A 462 23.55 -23.14 45.14
N THR A 463 22.50 -23.86 44.73
CA THR A 463 22.62 -25.05 43.87
C THR A 463 21.63 -24.93 42.71
N SER A 464 22.10 -25.12 41.49
CA SER A 464 21.29 -24.94 40.28
C SER A 464 20.35 -26.12 40.04
N THR A 465 19.05 -25.93 40.26
CA THR A 465 18.02 -26.79 39.67
C THR A 465 17.68 -26.28 38.28
N SER A 466 18.04 -27.05 37.25
CA SER A 466 17.73 -26.78 35.84
C SER A 466 16.23 -26.75 35.60
N PHE A 467 15.73 -25.66 35.01
CA PHE A 467 14.42 -25.69 34.35
C PHE A 467 14.55 -26.44 33.02
N GLU A 468 13.68 -27.43 32.79
CA GLU A 468 13.65 -28.17 31.52
C GLU A 468 13.13 -27.29 30.39
N SER A 469 14.04 -26.84 29.52
CA SER A 469 13.71 -26.10 28.30
C SER A 469 13.14 -27.04 27.24
N THR A 470 11.85 -27.38 27.34
CA THR A 470 11.14 -28.21 26.35
C THR A 470 10.87 -27.44 25.06
N ASN A 471 11.91 -27.27 24.24
CA ASN A 471 11.81 -26.75 22.87
C ASN A 471 10.75 -27.54 22.07
N SER A 472 9.60 -26.91 21.87
CA SER A 472 8.46 -27.46 21.11
C SER A 472 8.12 -26.48 19.98
N PRO A 473 7.81 -26.96 18.76
CA PRO A 473 7.46 -26.09 17.64
C PRO A 473 6.16 -25.32 17.93
N ILE A 474 6.05 -24.11 17.36
CA ILE A 474 4.92 -23.20 17.55
C ILE A 474 3.60 -23.89 17.14
N SER A 475 2.75 -24.19 18.11
CA SER A 475 1.53 -24.97 17.93
C SER A 475 0.26 -24.11 17.98
N CYS A 476 -0.67 -24.33 17.05
CA CYS A 476 -2.00 -23.74 17.07
C CYS A 476 -2.74 -23.93 18.40
N VAL A 477 -3.58 -22.95 18.75
CA VAL A 477 -4.49 -23.03 19.91
C VAL A 477 -5.42 -24.23 19.80
N THR A 478 -5.19 -25.23 20.64
CA THR A 478 -5.98 -26.45 20.68
C THR A 478 -7.24 -26.26 21.52
N SER A 479 -8.33 -26.93 21.12
CA SER A 479 -9.58 -26.90 21.89
C SER A 479 -9.35 -27.37 23.33
N ALA A 480 -10.01 -26.70 24.28
CA ALA A 480 -9.88 -26.90 25.73
C ALA A 480 -8.51 -26.57 26.37
N SER A 481 -7.52 -26.10 25.62
CA SER A 481 -6.29 -25.51 26.21
C SER A 481 -6.58 -24.19 26.93
N LYS A 482 -5.73 -23.79 27.89
CA LYS A 482 -5.99 -22.61 28.75
C LYS A 482 -5.84 -21.30 27.98
N CYS A 483 -6.72 -20.34 28.30
CA CYS A 483 -6.63 -18.94 27.88
C CYS A 483 -6.75 -18.01 29.07
N THR A 484 -6.15 -16.82 28.98
CA THR A 484 -5.96 -15.89 30.11
C THR A 484 -6.96 -14.73 30.15
N ILE A 485 -7.58 -14.39 29.02
CA ILE A 485 -8.50 -13.26 28.90
C ILE A 485 -9.81 -13.77 28.31
N GLU A 486 -10.88 -13.74 29.12
CA GLU A 486 -12.21 -14.18 28.69
C GLU A 486 -12.69 -13.35 27.49
N GLY A 487 -13.24 -14.01 26.46
CA GLY A 487 -13.64 -13.36 25.21
C GLY A 487 -12.51 -13.06 24.21
N GLN A 488 -11.23 -13.27 24.57
CA GLN A 488 -10.11 -13.16 23.64
C GLN A 488 -10.30 -14.08 22.43
N VAL A 489 -9.80 -13.66 21.26
CA VAL A 489 -9.90 -14.39 19.99
C VAL A 489 -8.53 -14.66 19.39
N ALA A 490 -8.40 -15.70 18.58
CA ALA A 490 -7.16 -16.06 17.87
C ALA A 490 -7.44 -16.90 16.61
N CYS A 491 -6.55 -16.85 15.62
CA CYS A 491 -6.61 -17.72 14.44
C CYS A 491 -5.85 -19.04 14.65
N SER A 492 -6.26 -20.07 13.91
CA SER A 492 -5.73 -21.43 13.97
C SER A 492 -5.97 -22.13 12.62
N GLY A 493 -5.23 -21.69 11.60
CA GLY A 493 -5.38 -22.07 10.20
C GLY A 493 -6.72 -21.58 9.65
N ASN A 494 -7.49 -22.50 9.08
CA ASN A 494 -8.87 -22.23 8.61
C ASN A 494 -9.92 -22.24 9.73
N SER A 495 -9.48 -22.22 10.99
CA SER A 495 -10.32 -22.14 12.19
C SER A 495 -9.95 -20.92 13.03
N PHE A 496 -10.85 -20.53 13.93
CA PHE A 496 -10.66 -19.50 14.92
C PHE A 496 -11.04 -20.00 16.31
N ALA A 497 -10.35 -19.52 17.34
CA ALA A 497 -10.64 -19.84 18.72
C ALA A 497 -11.24 -18.61 19.45
N THR A 498 -12.10 -18.87 20.43
CA THR A 498 -12.60 -17.86 21.37
C THR A 498 -12.38 -18.37 22.79
N CYS A 499 -11.87 -17.52 23.68
CA CYS A 499 -11.69 -17.85 25.09
C CYS A 499 -13.04 -17.83 25.81
N ASN A 500 -13.40 -18.94 26.44
CA ASN A 500 -14.67 -19.13 27.14
C ASN A 500 -14.44 -20.02 28.39
N ASN A 501 -14.83 -19.54 29.57
CA ASN A 501 -14.51 -20.11 30.88
C ASN A 501 -13.02 -20.45 31.02
N SER A 502 -12.14 -19.51 30.63
CA SER A 502 -10.67 -19.68 30.62
C SER A 502 -10.15 -20.87 29.79
N LYS A 503 -10.94 -21.37 28.82
CA LYS A 503 -10.53 -22.38 27.84
C LYS A 503 -10.77 -21.92 26.40
N TRP A 504 -9.88 -22.31 25.49
CA TRP A 504 -10.06 -22.07 24.06
C TRP A 504 -11.17 -22.96 23.48
N VAL A 505 -12.19 -22.34 22.88
CA VAL A 505 -13.24 -23.02 22.11
C VAL A 505 -12.98 -22.76 20.62
N LEU A 506 -12.57 -23.82 19.91
CA LEU A 506 -12.21 -23.76 18.50
C LEU A 506 -13.45 -23.94 17.60
N ARG A 507 -13.57 -23.10 16.57
CA ARG A 507 -14.65 -23.11 15.55
C ARG A 507 -14.02 -22.97 14.16
N SER A 508 -14.53 -23.67 13.15
CA SER A 508 -14.06 -23.48 11.77
C SER A 508 -14.62 -22.20 11.16
N CYS A 509 -13.84 -21.52 10.30
CA CYS A 509 -14.43 -20.58 9.36
C CYS A 509 -15.38 -21.31 8.39
N PRO A 510 -16.34 -20.61 7.77
CA PRO A 510 -17.17 -21.18 6.69
C PRO A 510 -16.31 -21.80 5.58
N SER A 511 -16.86 -22.78 4.85
CA SER A 511 -16.09 -23.58 3.88
C SER A 511 -15.36 -22.73 2.84
N SER A 512 -14.09 -23.07 2.58
CA SER A 512 -13.12 -22.32 1.76
C SER A 512 -12.67 -20.93 2.28
N LEU A 513 -13.02 -20.56 3.51
CA LEU A 513 -12.50 -19.35 4.16
C LEU A 513 -11.38 -19.66 5.16
N THR A 514 -10.50 -18.68 5.34
CA THR A 514 -9.35 -18.69 6.24
C THR A 514 -9.52 -17.61 7.31
N CYS A 515 -8.95 -17.81 8.50
CA CYS A 515 -8.98 -16.81 9.57
C CYS A 515 -7.87 -15.76 9.37
N PHE A 516 -8.21 -14.49 9.59
CA PHE A 516 -7.32 -13.33 9.50
C PHE A 516 -7.44 -12.47 10.75
N SER A 517 -6.36 -11.80 11.16
CA SER A 517 -6.45 -10.66 12.08
C SER A 517 -7.06 -9.44 11.38
N THR A 518 -7.78 -8.61 12.12
CA THR A 518 -8.19 -7.27 11.65
C THR A 518 -6.98 -6.33 11.58
N THR A 519 -7.08 -5.25 10.79
CA THR A 519 -5.95 -4.30 10.61
C THR A 519 -5.52 -3.63 11.91
N ASP A 520 -6.45 -3.41 12.85
CA ASP A 520 -6.17 -2.92 14.20
C ASP A 520 -5.49 -3.95 15.15
N GLY A 521 -5.17 -5.16 14.65
CA GLY A 521 -4.57 -6.27 15.39
C GLY A 521 -5.41 -6.81 16.57
N SER A 522 -6.58 -6.24 16.83
CA SER A 522 -7.32 -6.39 18.09
C SER A 522 -8.43 -7.44 18.01
N SER A 523 -8.75 -7.89 16.79
CA SER A 523 -9.82 -8.82 16.48
C SER A 523 -9.47 -9.71 15.28
N ILE A 524 -10.41 -10.54 14.84
CA ILE A 524 -10.24 -11.46 13.71
C ILE A 524 -11.48 -11.49 12.80
N TYR A 525 -11.30 -11.93 11.55
CA TYR A 525 -12.38 -12.19 10.59
C TYR A 525 -12.12 -13.46 9.76
N CYS A 526 -13.17 -14.04 9.19
CA CYS A 526 -13.05 -15.10 8.18
C CYS A 526 -13.10 -14.50 6.76
N GLY A 527 -12.08 -14.75 5.94
CA GLY A 527 -11.93 -14.18 4.60
C GLY A 527 -11.54 -15.21 3.53
N GLN A 528 -11.57 -14.82 2.25
CA GLN A 528 -11.02 -15.62 1.15
C GLN A 528 -9.49 -15.50 1.16
N GLY A 529 -8.77 -16.61 1.03
CA GLY A 529 -7.31 -16.60 1.14
C GLY A 529 -6.57 -17.80 0.55
N THR A 530 -5.25 -17.74 0.58
CA THR A 530 -4.36 -18.91 0.60
C THR A 530 -4.15 -19.31 2.06
N SER A 531 -4.34 -20.60 2.36
CA SER A 531 -4.10 -21.12 3.70
C SER A 531 -2.80 -21.91 3.74
N GLY A 532 -1.78 -21.33 4.39
CA GLY A 532 -0.88 -22.18 5.18
C GLY A 532 -1.64 -22.78 6.37
N GLY A 533 -1.04 -23.76 7.05
CA GLY A 533 -1.49 -24.17 8.39
C GLY A 533 -0.88 -23.27 9.46
N THR A 534 -1.57 -22.17 9.83
CA THR A 534 -0.93 -21.00 10.46
C THR A 534 -1.55 -20.58 11.79
N CYS A 535 -0.73 -20.25 12.77
CA CYS A 535 -1.11 -20.36 14.19
C CYS A 535 -0.79 -19.09 15.02
N PRO A 536 -1.34 -17.88 14.72
CA PRO A 536 -0.95 -16.64 15.40
C PRO A 536 -1.00 -16.76 16.93
N ASN A 537 0.08 -16.32 17.59
CA ASN A 537 0.29 -16.52 19.02
C ASN A 537 -0.82 -15.86 19.85
N ALA A 538 -1.57 -16.68 20.57
CA ALA A 538 -2.77 -16.23 21.30
C ALA A 538 -2.45 -15.63 22.69
N LYS A 539 -1.54 -14.65 22.74
CA LYS A 539 -1.26 -13.82 23.93
C LYS A 539 -1.18 -12.35 23.55
N SER A 540 -1.91 -11.52 24.29
CA SER A 540 -1.72 -10.07 24.29
C SER A 540 -0.45 -9.68 25.05
N SER A 541 0.14 -8.55 24.64
CA SER A 541 1.22 -7.79 25.30
C SER A 541 2.58 -8.48 25.46
N LEU A 542 3.59 -7.62 25.64
CA LEU A 542 5.03 -7.89 25.81
C LEU A 542 5.81 -8.26 24.55
N LEU A 543 6.56 -7.26 24.09
CA LEU A 543 7.94 -7.41 23.59
C LEU A 543 8.71 -8.44 24.43
N VAL A 544 9.52 -9.28 23.80
CA VAL A 544 10.52 -10.12 24.48
C VAL A 544 11.85 -9.99 23.73
N GLU A 545 12.91 -9.70 24.48
CA GLU A 545 14.23 -9.37 23.94
C GLU A 545 14.90 -10.57 23.25
N ALA A 546 15.63 -10.29 22.16
CA ALA A 546 16.37 -11.30 21.42
C ALA A 546 17.70 -11.66 22.11
N THR A 547 17.67 -12.62 23.03
CA THR A 547 18.90 -13.23 23.60
C THR A 547 18.90 -14.75 23.47
N SER A 548 20.10 -15.34 23.32
CA SER A 548 20.38 -16.79 23.18
C SER A 548 19.88 -17.51 21.91
N PHE A 549 20.45 -17.15 20.74
CA PHE A 549 20.51 -18.11 19.62
C PHE A 549 21.57 -19.19 19.90
N ALA A 550 21.13 -20.37 20.37
CA ALA A 550 21.97 -21.57 20.42
C ALA A 550 21.76 -22.42 19.13
N THR A 551 22.86 -22.91 18.56
CA THR A 551 22.84 -23.65 17.29
C THR A 551 22.24 -25.06 17.42
N THR A 552 21.11 -25.32 16.77
CA THR A 552 20.80 -26.66 16.21
C THR A 552 19.72 -26.61 15.13
N SER A 553 19.74 -27.58 14.22
CA SER A 553 18.97 -27.57 12.98
C SER A 553 17.56 -28.17 13.12
N LYS A 554 16.52 -27.33 12.98
CA LYS A 554 15.26 -27.60 12.25
C LYS A 554 14.37 -26.35 12.21
N LYS A 555 14.26 -25.67 11.05
CA LYS A 555 13.27 -24.58 10.86
C LYS A 555 11.86 -25.18 11.00
N ALA A 556 11.10 -24.73 11.99
CA ALA A 556 9.64 -24.83 12.00
C ALA A 556 9.10 -23.49 11.48
N SER A 557 8.96 -23.35 10.15
CA SER A 557 8.52 -22.10 9.53
C SER A 557 7.12 -21.73 9.99
N PHE A 558 6.97 -20.56 10.60
CA PHE A 558 5.67 -19.97 10.85
C PHE A 558 5.16 -19.31 9.56
N VAL A 559 4.28 -20.01 8.84
CA VAL A 559 3.55 -19.42 7.71
C VAL A 559 2.42 -18.53 8.26
N GLY A 560 1.89 -17.59 7.47
CA GLY A 560 0.67 -16.80 7.75
C GLY A 560 -0.40 -16.96 6.65
N PRO A 561 -1.63 -16.47 6.85
CA PRO A 561 -2.68 -16.49 5.83
C PRO A 561 -2.64 -15.21 4.96
N THR A 562 -2.67 -15.34 3.64
CA THR A 562 -2.79 -14.18 2.71
C THR A 562 -4.21 -14.05 2.15
N ALA A 563 -4.74 -12.83 2.17
CA ALA A 563 -6.08 -12.53 1.67
C ALA A 563 -6.12 -12.45 0.14
N LYS A 564 -7.12 -13.09 -0.49
CA LYS A 564 -7.26 -13.12 -1.94
C LYS A 564 -8.10 -11.94 -2.46
N PRO A 565 -7.66 -11.27 -3.53
CA PRO A 565 -8.39 -10.15 -4.11
C PRO A 565 -9.67 -10.58 -4.83
N TYR A 566 -10.61 -9.64 -4.88
CA TYR A 566 -11.86 -9.70 -5.64
C TYR A 566 -11.57 -9.26 -7.08
N LYS A 567 -11.71 -10.15 -8.06
CA LYS A 567 -11.50 -9.84 -9.49
C LYS A 567 -12.85 -9.78 -10.22
N SER A 568 -13.17 -8.63 -10.81
CA SER A 568 -14.47 -8.32 -11.43
C SER A 568 -14.27 -7.70 -12.82
N GLY A 569 -14.03 -8.53 -13.82
CA GLY A 569 -13.71 -8.07 -15.18
C GLY A 569 -12.35 -7.39 -15.22
N ARG A 570 -12.33 -6.08 -15.48
CA ARG A 570 -11.11 -5.24 -15.49
C ARG A 570 -10.88 -4.48 -14.18
N ILE A 571 -11.54 -4.89 -13.10
CA ILE A 571 -11.39 -4.30 -11.76
C ILE A 571 -10.82 -5.35 -10.82
N ILE A 572 -9.81 -4.96 -10.05
CA ILE A 572 -9.34 -5.68 -8.88
C ILE A 572 -9.76 -4.90 -7.62
N ALA A 573 -10.07 -5.59 -6.54
CA ALA A 573 -10.36 -4.95 -5.27
C ALA A 573 -9.94 -5.82 -4.08
N GLN A 574 -9.63 -5.17 -2.97
CA GLN A 574 -9.34 -5.79 -1.68
C GLN A 574 -10.42 -5.39 -0.67
N PHE A 575 -10.87 -6.35 0.15
CA PHE A 575 -11.78 -6.09 1.28
C PHE A 575 -11.00 -6.32 2.58
N SER A 576 -10.52 -5.24 3.18
CA SER A 576 -9.78 -5.27 4.44
C SER A 576 -10.72 -4.98 5.60
N VAL A 577 -10.71 -5.79 6.66
CA VAL A 577 -11.50 -5.52 7.87
C VAL A 577 -10.61 -4.78 8.86
N VAL A 578 -10.88 -3.49 9.02
CA VAL A 578 -10.13 -2.63 9.94
C VAL A 578 -10.33 -3.10 11.37
N LYS A 579 -11.58 -3.43 11.72
CA LYS A 579 -12.01 -3.78 13.07
C LYS A 579 -13.31 -4.60 13.06
N SER A 580 -13.47 -5.52 14.00
CA SER A 580 -14.67 -6.34 14.17
C SER A 580 -14.93 -6.61 15.65
N THR A 581 -16.09 -6.19 16.16
CA THR A 581 -16.47 -6.33 17.57
C THR A 581 -17.78 -7.10 17.72
N SER A 582 -18.17 -7.40 18.96
CA SER A 582 -19.48 -7.98 19.29
C SER A 582 -20.61 -6.94 19.11
N GLY A 583 -20.91 -6.58 17.86
CA GLY A 583 -22.01 -5.69 17.49
C GLY A 583 -21.72 -4.78 16.29
N SER A 584 -20.44 -4.51 15.97
CA SER A 584 -20.05 -3.65 14.85
C SER A 584 -18.85 -4.19 14.05
N PHE A 585 -18.69 -3.71 12.83
CA PHE A 585 -17.44 -3.85 12.07
C PHE A 585 -17.14 -2.56 11.29
N GLU A 586 -15.86 -2.35 11.01
CA GLU A 586 -15.31 -1.30 10.16
C GLU A 586 -14.42 -1.98 9.11
N ALA A 587 -14.57 -1.63 7.84
CA ALA A 587 -13.87 -2.25 6.73
C ALA A 587 -13.59 -1.25 5.60
N VAL A 588 -12.65 -1.57 4.72
CA VAL A 588 -12.33 -0.78 3.52
C VAL A 588 -12.42 -1.68 2.29
N ILE A 589 -13.14 -1.24 1.26
CA ILE A 589 -12.93 -1.72 -0.11
C ILE A 589 -11.98 -0.73 -0.79
N ASN A 590 -10.75 -1.16 -1.08
CA ASN A 590 -9.90 -0.48 -2.05
C ASN A 590 -10.07 -1.20 -3.39
N ALA A 591 -10.53 -0.50 -4.43
CA ALA A 591 -10.75 -1.05 -5.76
C ALA A 591 -9.99 -0.24 -6.82
N ARG A 592 -9.28 -0.90 -7.74
CA ARG A 592 -8.49 -0.30 -8.83
C ARG A 592 -8.89 -0.87 -10.18
N ARG A 593 -8.90 -0.03 -11.22
CA ARG A 593 -9.05 -0.47 -12.62
C ARG A 593 -7.72 -0.89 -13.22
N LEU A 594 -7.77 -1.99 -13.98
CA LEU A 594 -6.65 -2.62 -14.69
C LEU A 594 -6.57 -2.17 -16.16
N ASP A 595 -7.51 -1.35 -16.62
CA ASP A 595 -7.47 -0.64 -17.89
C ASP A 595 -7.45 0.88 -17.69
N GLN A 596 -6.96 1.62 -18.69
CA GLN A 596 -6.82 3.08 -18.68
C GLN A 596 -8.16 3.83 -18.89
N ILE A 597 -9.23 3.37 -18.22
CA ILE A 597 -10.56 4.00 -18.23
C ILE A 597 -10.95 4.25 -16.78
N SER A 598 -11.35 5.47 -16.44
CA SER A 598 -11.72 5.83 -15.06
C SER A 598 -12.96 5.09 -14.51
N PHE A 599 -13.17 5.18 -13.20
CA PHE A 599 -14.38 4.74 -12.51
C PHE A 599 -15.61 5.64 -12.74
N GLY A 600 -15.46 6.80 -13.39
CA GLY A 600 -16.57 7.74 -13.61
C GLY A 600 -17.04 8.44 -12.33
N ASN A 601 -18.16 9.17 -12.43
CA ASN A 601 -18.72 9.98 -11.33
C ASN A 601 -19.43 9.17 -10.24
N THR A 602 -19.66 7.87 -10.41
CA THR A 602 -20.31 7.01 -9.39
C THR A 602 -19.96 5.55 -9.64
N VAL A 603 -19.36 4.89 -8.66
CA VAL A 603 -19.12 3.44 -8.68
C VAL A 603 -20.27 2.74 -7.97
N THR A 604 -20.97 1.86 -8.69
CA THR A 604 -21.87 0.91 -8.04
C THR A 604 -21.10 -0.38 -7.75
N VAL A 605 -21.02 -0.76 -6.46
CA VAL A 605 -20.49 -2.06 -6.03
C VAL A 605 -21.65 -2.88 -5.49
N THR A 606 -21.72 -4.15 -5.87
CA THR A 606 -22.67 -5.12 -5.30
C THR A 606 -21.93 -6.33 -4.79
N PHE A 607 -22.32 -6.85 -3.62
CA PHE A 607 -21.74 -8.07 -3.04
C PHE A 607 -22.75 -8.77 -2.12
N LYS A 608 -22.41 -9.98 -1.66
CA LYS A 608 -23.17 -10.69 -0.63
C LYS A 608 -22.42 -10.71 0.69
N VAL A 609 -23.15 -10.52 1.78
CA VAL A 609 -22.68 -10.70 3.16
C VAL A 609 -23.35 -11.92 3.81
N ALA A 610 -22.97 -12.27 5.04
CA ALA A 610 -23.72 -13.26 5.83
C ALA A 610 -25.05 -12.66 6.36
N ASP A 611 -26.04 -13.50 6.66
CA ASP A 611 -27.38 -13.03 7.05
C ASP A 611 -27.41 -12.28 8.41
N ASN A 612 -26.35 -12.42 9.23
CA ASN A 612 -26.14 -11.67 10.47
C ASN A 612 -25.43 -10.32 10.28
N VAL A 613 -25.02 -9.96 9.06
CA VAL A 613 -24.27 -8.71 8.76
C VAL A 613 -25.20 -7.66 8.16
N LYS A 614 -25.23 -6.47 8.76
CA LYS A 614 -25.95 -5.30 8.24
C LYS A 614 -25.00 -4.14 7.99
N VAL A 615 -24.77 -3.80 6.73
CA VAL A 615 -24.02 -2.58 6.36
C VAL A 615 -24.91 -1.36 6.64
N THR A 616 -24.38 -0.36 7.34
CA THR A 616 -25.12 0.85 7.76
C THR A 616 -24.71 2.09 6.99
N SER A 617 -23.44 2.17 6.59
CA SER A 617 -22.80 3.39 6.10
C SER A 617 -21.71 3.07 5.07
N VAL A 618 -21.37 4.06 4.26
CA VAL A 618 -20.21 4.02 3.36
C VAL A 618 -19.70 5.46 3.16
N SER A 619 -18.38 5.66 3.12
CA SER A 619 -17.78 6.96 2.82
C SER A 619 -18.22 7.46 1.44
N GLU A 620 -18.42 8.77 1.31
CA GLU A 620 -18.75 9.47 0.04
C GLU A 620 -19.89 8.82 -0.79
N GLY A 621 -20.83 8.12 -0.16
CA GLY A 621 -21.75 7.26 -0.92
C GLY A 621 -23.08 6.97 -0.24
N LYS A 622 -23.80 6.01 -0.80
CA LYS A 622 -25.05 5.47 -0.24
C LYS A 622 -25.02 3.95 -0.28
N VAL A 623 -25.38 3.32 0.83
CA VAL A 623 -25.57 1.87 0.90
C VAL A 623 -27.05 1.51 0.92
N THR A 624 -27.39 0.45 0.21
CA THR A 624 -28.70 -0.22 0.23
C THR A 624 -28.46 -1.71 0.41
N GLN A 625 -29.24 -2.38 1.26
CA GLN A 625 -29.09 -3.82 1.49
C GLN A 625 -30.45 -4.48 1.65
N ALA A 626 -30.74 -5.43 0.76
CA ALA A 626 -31.95 -6.25 0.74
C ALA A 626 -31.58 -7.71 1.04
N GLY A 627 -32.00 -8.22 2.20
CA GLY A 627 -31.50 -9.49 2.73
C GLY A 627 -29.98 -9.48 2.85
N ASN A 628 -29.31 -10.49 2.30
CA ASN A 628 -27.85 -10.57 2.24
C ASN A 628 -27.19 -9.87 1.04
N GLN A 629 -27.97 -9.27 0.12
CA GLN A 629 -27.40 -8.54 -1.01
C GLN A 629 -27.18 -7.06 -0.66
N VAL A 630 -25.93 -6.63 -0.69
CA VAL A 630 -25.50 -5.23 -0.51
C VAL A 630 -25.30 -4.58 -1.87
N LYS A 631 -25.72 -3.32 -2.01
CA LYS A 631 -25.40 -2.40 -3.10
C LYS A 631 -24.92 -1.08 -2.51
N ILE A 632 -23.64 -0.77 -2.74
CA ILE A 632 -23.03 0.54 -2.51
C ILE A 632 -23.11 1.36 -3.80
N GLN A 633 -23.36 2.66 -3.66
CA GLN A 633 -23.18 3.66 -4.71
C GLN A 633 -22.23 4.73 -4.16
N TYR A 634 -20.94 4.55 -4.46
CA TYR A 634 -19.84 5.41 -4.05
C TYR A 634 -19.64 6.55 -5.05
N ARG A 635 -19.34 7.76 -4.57
CA ARG A 635 -19.12 8.97 -5.37
C ARG A 635 -17.80 9.62 -4.96
N GLY A 636 -16.68 8.98 -5.32
CA GLY A 636 -15.35 9.44 -4.97
C GLY A 636 -15.13 10.92 -5.31
N GLY A 637 -14.56 11.66 -4.35
CA GLY A 637 -14.75 13.10 -4.12
C GLY A 637 -14.48 14.11 -5.24
N GLY A 638 -14.11 13.73 -6.47
CA GLY A 638 -13.93 14.71 -7.55
C GLY A 638 -13.74 14.17 -8.97
N SER A 639 -14.16 14.98 -9.95
CA SER A 639 -13.90 14.90 -11.40
C SER A 639 -14.37 13.66 -12.20
N GLY A 640 -14.60 12.52 -11.55
CA GLY A 640 -14.93 11.26 -12.21
C GLY A 640 -13.78 10.60 -12.98
N LYS A 641 -12.54 11.10 -12.84
CA LYS A 641 -11.35 10.61 -13.56
C LYS A 641 -10.53 9.56 -12.81
N THR A 642 -10.87 9.27 -11.55
CA THR A 642 -10.06 8.36 -10.72
C THR A 642 -10.03 6.92 -11.27
N MET A 643 -8.85 6.30 -11.15
CA MET A 643 -8.59 4.89 -11.44
C MET A 643 -8.78 3.98 -10.22
N VAL A 644 -8.91 4.59 -9.04
CA VAL A 644 -9.00 3.95 -7.71
C VAL A 644 -10.26 4.44 -7.00
N ALA A 645 -10.91 3.58 -6.23
CA ALA A 645 -12.09 3.88 -5.44
C ALA A 645 -11.96 3.26 -4.05
N ILE A 646 -11.74 4.10 -3.04
CA ILE A 646 -11.54 3.70 -1.64
C ILE A 646 -12.83 3.97 -0.86
N MET A 647 -13.43 2.91 -0.33
CA MET A 647 -14.75 2.94 0.29
C MET A 647 -14.60 2.43 1.73
N GLY A 648 -14.59 3.35 2.69
CA GLY A 648 -14.77 3.01 4.11
C GLY A 648 -16.21 2.56 4.33
N ILE A 649 -16.41 1.45 5.03
CA ILE A 649 -17.68 0.77 5.22
C ILE A 649 -17.84 0.46 6.71
N GLU A 650 -18.96 0.85 7.29
CA GLU A 650 -19.31 0.49 8.66
C GLU A 650 -20.60 -0.36 8.65
N GLY A 651 -20.74 -1.20 9.66
CA GLY A 651 -21.96 -1.97 9.84
C GLY A 651 -22.06 -2.65 11.20
N LYS A 652 -23.11 -3.45 11.33
CA LYS A 652 -23.46 -4.20 12.53
C LYS A 652 -23.42 -5.70 12.28
N ILE A 653 -23.04 -6.44 13.32
CA ILE A 653 -23.12 -7.90 13.38
C ILE A 653 -24.19 -8.24 14.42
N THR A 654 -25.22 -8.98 14.03
CA THR A 654 -26.42 -9.22 14.87
C THR A 654 -26.34 -10.48 15.73
N SER A 655 -25.27 -11.28 15.59
CA SER A 655 -24.91 -12.37 16.48
C SER A 655 -23.51 -12.15 17.07
N SER A 656 -23.18 -12.87 18.15
CA SER A 656 -21.86 -12.84 18.80
C SER A 656 -20.82 -13.70 18.06
N ASP A 657 -20.82 -13.62 16.73
CA ASP A 657 -19.95 -14.40 15.85
C ASP A 657 -18.95 -13.51 15.13
N ILE A 658 -17.90 -14.16 14.61
CA ILE A 658 -16.84 -13.53 13.83
C ILE A 658 -17.40 -12.89 12.54
N PHE A 659 -16.85 -11.76 12.11
CA PHE A 659 -17.19 -11.20 10.81
C PHE A 659 -16.77 -12.14 9.67
N VAL A 660 -17.61 -12.25 8.65
CA VAL A 660 -17.37 -13.05 7.45
C VAL A 660 -17.33 -12.11 6.25
N ALA A 661 -16.16 -11.98 5.64
CA ALA A 661 -15.96 -11.10 4.48
C ALA A 661 -16.73 -11.60 3.25
N PRO A 662 -17.07 -10.71 2.29
CA PRO A 662 -17.87 -11.08 1.13
C PRO A 662 -17.24 -12.23 0.32
N ASN A 663 -18.07 -13.04 -0.34
CA ASN A 663 -17.56 -14.08 -1.23
C ASN A 663 -16.94 -13.45 -2.49
N SER A 664 -15.76 -13.92 -2.90
CA SER A 664 -15.00 -13.45 -4.06
C SER A 664 -15.83 -13.40 -5.36
N SER A 665 -16.63 -14.43 -5.63
CA SER A 665 -17.53 -14.52 -6.78
C SER A 665 -18.77 -13.61 -6.70
N SER A 666 -19.04 -13.03 -5.52
CA SER A 666 -20.22 -12.18 -5.29
C SER A 666 -19.97 -10.71 -5.56
N MET A 667 -18.73 -10.23 -5.46
CA MET A 667 -18.40 -8.81 -5.62
C MET A 667 -18.35 -8.43 -7.10
N LYS A 668 -19.18 -7.45 -7.48
CA LYS A 668 -19.30 -6.95 -8.85
C LYS A 668 -19.34 -5.44 -8.84
N PHE A 669 -18.56 -4.85 -9.72
CA PHE A 669 -18.45 -3.40 -9.92
C PHE A 669 -19.10 -3.00 -11.25
N SER A 670 -19.73 -1.83 -11.27
CA SER A 670 -20.19 -1.15 -12.48
C SER A 670 -20.13 0.36 -12.31
N SER A 671 -19.40 1.01 -13.20
CA SER A 671 -19.37 2.47 -13.42
C SER A 671 -20.42 2.86 -14.47
#